data_AF-A0A317IV25-F1
#
_entry.id   AF-A0A317IV25-F1
#
_cell.length_a   1.000
_cell.length_b   1.000
_cell.length_c   1.000
_cell.angle_alpha   90.00
_cell.angle_beta   90.00
_cell.angle_gamma   90.00
#
_symmetry.space_group_name_H-M   'P 1'
#
loop_
_entity.id
_entity.type
_entity.pdbx_description
1 polymer ?
#
loop_
_entity_poly.entity_id
_entity_poly.type
_entity_poly.pdbx_seq_one_letter_code
_entity_poly.pdbx_strand_id
1 'polypeptide(L)'
;MNMSRKRGATLGLVAALTLILTLLGIAFFFFAKLVGGHRELEHATDSGNLNVAKLSVRSPRLNVFDTGNFHGPFDINDPAILAEVQQNFSELADPSNGQIDLLVYDRLVAQAFVVALNAAADNGGVNPSPLGIARAQRLLQLLDDPDNGVGVSLARKLKGDSVLDTNFSALAGVNNVRMLKLQEMTQPVSAVKDISFMVRSRASNVILDPNVLPAPFNQANLAGDFVIKNGQPYFIGYAPLAVPGVTDTPDHTCMAVPLRPGEEPHLVDNTSFRDSQPSPLSGPDGAVHTRIPPNAFESGGLADDGRTLLAQSAVSCAIAGSLNATFTVRMPNGYIAVANGYLPAEPSTTPGPINFATPVQCLTVDVSPDDTNVPPDVFAGFMMGNGTGGGGQIFAIPLTNGGIPAVSIQGPSANDYGCIGDIQQAKFNHMRDFGRDLNASEYAAIDQCLAGNTKLQDAMGIPARDISTQGFDPNMVTCNNINSDPAAPSYGFTNNPTCVAARDKIRLALGDFNPGTTQRLCVSALEFAEATVITGRETGGSASLAIPINNQCTGLDAFQLDPNLFNNDSIIRTGPPTINQLIGPTGTFIQFGLTGPNDGLGYAAVTKAQAQTVLADLIQRIKELKPSATAAEIAPILNTPVPLGGVLYIFADNTDTNNPTLRITPQSGLPARIDPSRVVVDGTPVISTTDQIGPGGVVQQKLLLVSDSSGGGSGNSGYLDRNGDGGYPHPFDCAPFGQGTATSTARWTPSSGKDGLLGVLRFFNCVNDNGGMDFHCPC
;
A
#
# COMPACT_ATOMS: atom_id res chain seq x y z
N MET A 1 110.86 -5.05 -48.51
CA MET A 1 109.92 -6.06 -47.95
C MET A 1 109.05 -5.58 -46.76
N ASN A 2 109.15 -4.33 -46.26
CA ASN A 2 108.35 -3.86 -45.10
C ASN A 2 107.03 -3.11 -45.43
N MET A 3 106.66 -2.94 -46.71
CA MET A 3 105.40 -2.26 -47.08
C MET A 3 104.16 -3.18 -47.14
N SER A 4 104.33 -4.51 -47.31
CA SER A 4 103.20 -5.46 -47.35
C SER A 4 102.65 -5.79 -45.95
N ARG A 5 103.48 -5.78 -44.90
CA ARG A 5 103.02 -5.99 -43.50
C ARG A 5 102.18 -4.83 -42.94
N LYS A 6 102.43 -3.59 -43.36
CA LYS A 6 101.66 -2.41 -42.87
C LYS A 6 100.24 -2.34 -43.45
N ARG A 7 99.99 -2.93 -44.63
CA ARG A 7 98.66 -2.99 -45.25
C ARG A 7 97.75 -4.07 -44.63
N GLY A 8 98.32 -5.16 -44.10
CA GLY A 8 97.53 -6.20 -43.42
C GLY A 8 96.96 -5.77 -42.07
N ALA A 9 97.72 -5.00 -41.28
CA ALA A 9 97.28 -4.52 -39.97
C ALA A 9 96.12 -3.51 -40.05
N THR A 10 96.12 -2.63 -41.05
CA THR A 10 95.04 -1.66 -41.28
C THR A 10 93.75 -2.36 -41.74
N LEU A 11 93.86 -3.38 -42.59
CA LEU A 11 92.71 -4.17 -43.05
C LEU A 11 92.07 -4.97 -41.89
N GLY A 12 92.88 -5.53 -40.99
CA GLY A 12 92.40 -6.20 -39.78
C GLY A 12 91.67 -5.26 -38.81
N LEU A 13 92.18 -4.04 -38.61
CA LEU A 13 91.52 -3.03 -37.77
C LEU A 13 90.17 -2.60 -38.36
N VAL A 14 90.11 -2.35 -39.67
CA VAL A 14 88.86 -1.97 -40.35
C VAL A 14 87.82 -3.09 -40.24
N ALA A 15 88.22 -4.34 -40.50
CA ALA A 15 87.34 -5.50 -40.36
C ALA A 15 86.79 -5.63 -38.93
N ALA A 16 87.65 -5.54 -37.91
CA ALA A 16 87.23 -5.59 -36.51
C ALA A 16 86.29 -4.44 -36.14
N LEU A 17 86.56 -3.22 -36.59
CA LEU A 17 85.70 -2.05 -36.35
C LEU A 17 84.33 -2.21 -37.03
N THR A 18 84.30 -2.67 -38.28
CA THR A 18 83.03 -2.93 -39.00
C THR A 18 82.20 -4.02 -38.31
N LEU A 19 82.85 -5.08 -37.80
CA LEU A 19 82.17 -6.12 -37.03
C LEU A 19 81.58 -5.55 -35.73
N ILE A 20 82.34 -4.76 -34.98
CA ILE A 20 81.87 -4.12 -33.74
C ILE A 20 80.69 -3.19 -34.02
N LEU A 21 80.77 -2.35 -35.06
CA LEU A 21 79.67 -1.46 -35.44
C LEU A 21 78.42 -2.24 -35.87
N THR A 22 78.60 -3.36 -36.57
CA THR A 22 77.48 -4.24 -36.94
C THR A 22 76.84 -4.85 -35.69
N LEU A 23 77.63 -5.33 -34.73
CA LEU A 23 77.12 -5.87 -33.46
C LEU A 23 76.39 -4.80 -32.63
N LEU A 24 76.93 -3.59 -32.55
CA LEU A 24 76.27 -2.46 -31.89
C LEU A 24 74.95 -2.10 -32.59
N GLY A 25 74.93 -2.05 -33.93
CA GLY A 25 73.71 -1.80 -34.69
C GLY A 25 72.62 -2.85 -34.45
N ILE A 26 73.01 -4.13 -34.41
CA ILE A 26 72.12 -5.24 -34.08
C ILE A 26 71.59 -5.10 -32.63
N ALA A 27 72.47 -4.77 -31.68
CA ALA A 27 72.09 -4.57 -30.27
C ALA A 27 71.10 -3.39 -30.10
N PHE A 28 71.36 -2.24 -30.73
CA PHE A 28 70.45 -1.09 -30.69
C PHE A 28 69.10 -1.39 -31.35
N PHE A 29 69.10 -2.15 -32.45
CA PHE A 29 67.86 -2.58 -33.09
C PHE A 29 66.99 -3.44 -32.15
N PHE A 30 67.60 -4.37 -31.41
CA PHE A 30 66.86 -5.17 -30.41
C PHE A 30 66.40 -4.35 -29.22
N PHE A 31 67.25 -3.46 -28.72
CA PHE A 31 66.86 -2.55 -27.65
C PHE A 31 65.67 -1.68 -28.07
N ALA A 32 65.69 -1.12 -29.28
CA ALA A 32 64.58 -0.33 -29.82
C ALA A 32 63.30 -1.17 -29.96
N LYS A 33 63.40 -2.44 -30.40
CA LYS A 33 62.24 -3.36 -30.45
C LYS A 33 61.68 -3.67 -29.08
N LEU A 34 62.53 -3.90 -28.08
CA LEU A 34 62.09 -4.20 -26.72
C LEU A 34 61.38 -3.01 -26.09
N VAL A 35 61.98 -1.81 -26.19
CA VAL A 35 61.37 -0.57 -25.67
C VAL A 35 60.08 -0.20 -26.43
N GLY A 36 60.08 -0.35 -27.75
CA GLY A 36 58.89 -0.09 -28.57
C GLY A 36 57.76 -1.10 -28.30
N GLY A 37 58.10 -2.38 -28.19
CA GLY A 37 57.15 -3.44 -27.86
C GLY A 37 56.56 -3.32 -26.46
N HIS A 38 57.32 -2.82 -25.49
CA HIS A 38 56.78 -2.52 -24.16
C HIS A 38 55.73 -1.41 -24.20
N ARG A 39 55.94 -0.35 -25.00
CA ARG A 39 54.93 0.71 -25.19
C ARG A 39 53.69 0.21 -25.93
N GLU A 40 53.85 -0.67 -26.91
CA GLU A 40 52.71 -1.33 -27.56
C GLU A 40 51.89 -2.15 -26.55
N LEU A 41 52.57 -2.89 -25.68
CA LEU A 41 51.93 -3.69 -24.62
C LEU A 41 51.23 -2.81 -23.58
N GLU A 42 51.84 -1.69 -23.18
CA GLU A 42 51.26 -0.71 -22.27
C GLU A 42 49.97 -0.13 -22.85
N HIS A 43 49.99 0.37 -24.09
CA HIS A 43 48.80 0.88 -24.77
C HIS A 43 47.70 -0.17 -24.98
N ALA A 44 48.08 -1.42 -25.29
CA ALA A 44 47.13 -2.53 -25.36
C ALA A 44 46.46 -2.78 -24.00
N THR A 45 47.26 -2.82 -22.93
CA THR A 45 46.79 -3.04 -21.56
C THR A 45 45.88 -1.90 -21.09
N ASP A 46 46.28 -0.65 -21.34
CA ASP A 46 45.49 0.55 -21.04
C ASP A 46 44.13 0.53 -21.71
N SER A 47 44.10 0.23 -23.01
CA SER A 47 42.85 0.13 -23.75
C SER A 47 41.95 -0.98 -23.18
N GLY A 48 42.51 -2.16 -22.90
CA GLY A 48 41.76 -3.27 -22.32
C GLY A 48 41.17 -2.90 -20.98
N ASN A 49 41.95 -2.28 -20.10
CA ASN A 49 41.49 -1.91 -18.76
C ASN A 49 40.48 -0.75 -18.79
N LEU A 50 40.63 0.19 -19.72
CA LEU A 50 39.63 1.23 -19.96
C LEU A 50 38.28 0.63 -20.40
N ASN A 51 38.30 -0.43 -21.21
CA ASN A 51 37.10 -1.16 -21.60
C ASN A 51 36.46 -1.91 -20.42
N VAL A 52 37.28 -2.48 -19.53
CA VAL A 52 36.80 -3.07 -18.26
C VAL A 52 36.07 -2.02 -17.43
N ALA A 53 36.68 -0.85 -17.20
CA ALA A 53 36.06 0.24 -16.44
C ALA A 53 34.79 0.80 -17.10
N LYS A 54 34.73 0.81 -18.44
CA LYS A 54 33.52 1.21 -19.18
C LYS A 54 32.38 0.21 -19.00
N LEU A 55 32.69 -1.08 -19.11
CA LEU A 55 31.68 -2.13 -19.11
C LEU A 55 31.26 -2.53 -17.70
N SER A 56 32.11 -2.37 -16.68
CA SER A 56 31.82 -2.67 -15.27
C SER A 56 30.63 -1.91 -14.71
N VAL A 57 30.27 -0.76 -15.30
CA VAL A 57 29.07 0.01 -14.97
C VAL A 57 27.78 -0.79 -15.22
N ARG A 58 27.77 -1.69 -16.21
CA ARG A 58 26.60 -2.47 -16.65
C ARG A 58 26.78 -3.98 -16.57
N SER A 59 28.03 -4.46 -16.55
CA SER A 59 28.38 -5.88 -16.56
C SER A 59 29.71 -6.11 -15.86
N PRO A 60 29.81 -7.02 -14.89
CA PRO A 60 28.81 -8.00 -14.49
C PRO A 60 27.60 -7.40 -13.77
N ARG A 61 26.47 -8.10 -13.89
CA ARG A 61 25.21 -7.79 -13.22
C ARG A 61 24.85 -8.88 -12.22
N LEU A 62 24.13 -8.51 -11.19
CA LEU A 62 23.59 -9.38 -10.17
C LEU A 62 22.19 -9.85 -10.59
N ASN A 63 22.09 -11.14 -10.89
CA ASN A 63 20.88 -11.87 -11.18
C ASN A 63 20.08 -12.08 -9.89
N VAL A 64 19.09 -11.22 -9.68
CA VAL A 64 18.24 -11.21 -8.48
C VAL A 64 16.77 -11.31 -8.85
N PHE A 65 16.38 -10.75 -9.99
CA PHE A 65 14.97 -10.69 -10.39
C PHE A 65 14.66 -11.74 -11.44
N ASP A 66 13.47 -12.32 -11.32
CA ASP A 66 12.89 -13.14 -12.37
C ASP A 66 12.29 -12.22 -13.44
N THR A 67 12.88 -12.21 -14.63
CA THR A 67 12.46 -11.33 -15.73
C THR A 67 11.65 -12.07 -16.80
N GLY A 68 11.20 -13.29 -16.53
CA GLY A 68 10.56 -14.19 -17.51
C GLY A 68 11.51 -14.72 -18.60
N ASN A 69 12.56 -13.95 -18.94
CA ASN A 69 13.65 -14.35 -19.82
C ASN A 69 14.83 -14.98 -19.05
N PHE A 70 14.83 -14.85 -17.72
CA PHE A 70 15.85 -15.43 -16.86
C PHE A 70 15.19 -16.08 -15.63
N HIS A 71 15.14 -17.41 -15.65
CA HIS A 71 14.83 -18.26 -14.51
C HIS A 71 16.10 -19.06 -14.16
N GLY A 72 17.16 -18.37 -13.77
CA GLY A 72 18.48 -18.97 -13.54
C GLY A 72 18.89 -18.98 -12.07
N PRO A 73 20.08 -19.53 -11.75
CA PRO A 73 20.62 -19.44 -10.40
C PRO A 73 20.76 -17.96 -10.03
N PHE A 74 20.14 -17.58 -8.92
CA PHE A 74 20.28 -16.24 -8.34
C PHE A 74 21.63 -16.12 -7.65
N ASP A 75 22.20 -14.92 -7.68
CA ASP A 75 23.52 -14.69 -7.09
C ASP A 75 23.48 -14.53 -5.55
N ILE A 76 22.30 -14.28 -5.01
CA ILE A 76 22.04 -14.27 -3.56
C ILE A 76 21.58 -15.68 -3.18
N ASN A 77 22.43 -16.39 -2.45
CA ASN A 77 22.21 -17.80 -2.10
C ASN A 77 21.18 -18.00 -0.98
N ASP A 78 20.99 -16.99 -0.13
CA ASP A 78 19.99 -17.04 0.94
C ASP A 78 18.60 -16.70 0.38
N PRO A 79 17.65 -17.65 0.37
CA PRO A 79 16.32 -17.43 -0.20
C PRO A 79 15.50 -16.39 0.56
N ALA A 80 15.72 -16.21 1.86
CA ALA A 80 15.00 -15.21 2.66
C ALA A 80 15.49 -13.79 2.32
N ILE A 81 16.82 -13.61 2.23
CA ILE A 81 17.41 -12.34 1.79
C ILE A 81 17.01 -12.04 0.34
N LEU A 82 17.07 -13.03 -0.55
CA LEU A 82 16.65 -12.88 -1.94
C LEU A 82 15.18 -12.42 -2.03
N ALA A 83 14.27 -13.04 -1.30
CA ALA A 83 12.86 -12.65 -1.29
C ALA A 83 12.65 -11.22 -0.76
N GLU A 84 13.38 -10.81 0.29
CA GLU A 84 13.33 -9.43 0.79
C GLU A 84 13.89 -8.41 -0.22
N VAL A 85 14.99 -8.75 -0.91
CA VAL A 85 15.60 -7.91 -1.97
C VAL A 85 14.65 -7.80 -3.16
N GLN A 86 14.05 -8.89 -3.61
CA GLN A 86 13.05 -8.90 -4.69
C GLN A 86 11.83 -8.06 -4.33
N GLN A 87 11.33 -8.19 -3.10
CA GLN A 87 10.19 -7.39 -2.61
C GLN A 87 10.49 -5.89 -2.62
N ASN A 88 11.66 -5.50 -2.11
CA ASN A 88 11.95 -4.09 -1.89
C ASN A 88 12.51 -3.40 -3.14
N PHE A 89 13.27 -4.09 -3.99
CA PHE A 89 14.07 -3.45 -5.06
C PHE A 89 13.71 -3.85 -6.50
N SER A 90 12.69 -4.68 -6.73
CA SER A 90 12.27 -5.12 -8.08
C SER A 90 12.07 -3.99 -9.10
N GLU A 91 11.43 -2.87 -8.73
CA GLU A 91 11.20 -1.73 -9.64
C GLU A 91 12.44 -0.85 -9.85
N LEU A 92 13.53 -1.15 -9.15
CA LEU A 92 14.82 -0.50 -9.35
C LEU A 92 15.70 -1.24 -10.35
N ALA A 93 15.32 -2.43 -10.81
CA ALA A 93 16.03 -3.16 -11.85
C ALA A 93 16.38 -2.27 -13.05
N ASP A 94 17.55 -2.53 -13.66
CA ASP A 94 17.94 -1.81 -14.87
C ASP A 94 16.90 -2.07 -15.97
N PRO A 95 16.26 -1.03 -16.53
CA PRO A 95 15.28 -1.24 -17.60
C PRO A 95 15.84 -1.98 -18.82
N SER A 96 17.17 -1.89 -19.05
CA SER A 96 17.79 -2.53 -20.21
C SER A 96 17.97 -4.04 -20.06
N ASN A 97 18.11 -4.52 -18.82
CA ASN A 97 18.64 -5.86 -18.56
C ASN A 97 17.85 -6.61 -17.47
N GLY A 98 16.99 -5.90 -16.73
CA GLY A 98 16.10 -6.40 -15.68
C GLY A 98 16.82 -6.90 -14.42
N GLN A 99 18.07 -6.50 -14.19
CA GLN A 99 18.91 -6.95 -13.08
C GLN A 99 19.59 -5.74 -12.39
N ILE A 100 20.39 -6.01 -11.36
CA ILE A 100 21.14 -4.97 -10.63
C ILE A 100 22.56 -4.91 -11.17
N ASP A 101 22.99 -3.76 -11.68
CA ASP A 101 24.37 -3.47 -12.06
C ASP A 101 24.95 -2.36 -11.15
N LEU A 102 26.21 -2.00 -11.38
CA LEU A 102 26.89 -0.94 -10.62
C LEU A 102 26.18 0.41 -10.74
N LEU A 103 25.57 0.69 -11.90
CA LEU A 103 24.83 1.92 -12.13
C LEU A 103 23.53 1.97 -11.31
N VAL A 104 22.80 0.85 -11.24
CA VAL A 104 21.54 0.72 -10.52
C VAL A 104 21.74 0.62 -9.01
N TYR A 105 22.88 0.12 -8.54
CA TYR A 105 23.18 0.00 -7.11
C TYR A 105 22.89 1.29 -6.33
N ASP A 106 23.32 2.44 -6.84
CA ASP A 106 23.07 3.72 -6.17
C ASP A 106 21.58 4.06 -6.06
N ARG A 107 20.71 3.56 -6.97
CA ARG A 107 19.25 3.70 -6.85
C ARG A 107 18.71 2.93 -5.64
N LEU A 108 19.29 1.76 -5.35
CA LEU A 108 18.90 0.95 -4.17
C LEU A 108 19.31 1.66 -2.89
N VAL A 109 20.53 2.21 -2.87
CA VAL A 109 21.02 3.07 -1.78
C VAL A 109 20.09 4.27 -1.59
N ALA A 110 19.65 4.93 -2.68
CA ALA A 110 18.73 6.05 -2.64
C ALA A 110 17.38 5.70 -2.00
N GLN A 111 16.78 4.57 -2.39
CA GLN A 111 15.52 4.11 -1.80
C GLN A 111 15.70 3.75 -0.32
N ALA A 112 16.77 3.03 0.04
CA ALA A 112 17.04 2.67 1.43
C ALA A 112 17.29 3.90 2.31
N PHE A 113 17.93 4.93 1.75
CA PHE A 113 18.12 6.21 2.42
C PHE A 113 16.80 6.95 2.67
N VAL A 114 15.88 6.99 1.70
CA VAL A 114 14.54 7.58 1.93
C VAL A 114 13.76 6.77 2.98
N VAL A 115 13.87 5.44 2.96
CA VAL A 115 13.24 4.60 3.99
C VAL A 115 13.79 4.90 5.38
N ALA A 116 15.10 5.06 5.49
CA ALA A 116 15.76 5.48 6.72
C ALA A 116 15.26 6.86 7.18
N LEU A 117 15.20 7.84 6.27
CA LEU A 117 14.68 9.18 6.59
C LEU A 117 13.22 9.12 7.03
N ASN A 118 12.38 8.30 6.39
CA ASN A 118 10.98 8.13 6.75
C ASN A 118 10.81 7.53 8.14
N ALA A 119 11.62 6.53 8.49
CA ALA A 119 11.65 5.96 9.83
C ALA A 119 12.12 6.97 10.88
N ALA A 120 13.17 7.73 10.59
CA ALA A 120 13.70 8.75 11.49
C ALA A 120 12.79 9.98 11.60
N ALA A 121 12.02 10.30 10.56
CA ALA A 121 11.06 11.40 10.50
C ALA A 121 9.76 11.10 11.24
N ASP A 122 9.52 9.85 11.63
CA ASP A 122 8.34 9.47 12.39
C ASP A 122 8.20 10.36 13.65
N ASN A 123 6.97 10.76 13.98
CA ASN A 123 6.68 11.77 15.00
C ASN A 123 7.46 13.10 14.84
N GLY A 124 7.76 13.50 13.61
CA GLY A 124 8.52 14.73 13.32
C GLY A 124 9.98 14.67 13.80
N GLY A 125 10.53 13.46 13.95
CA GLY A 125 11.88 13.25 14.47
C GLY A 125 11.98 13.15 15.98
N VAL A 126 10.86 13.23 16.70
CA VAL A 126 10.83 13.14 18.17
C VAL A 126 10.34 11.76 18.58
N ASN A 127 11.23 10.92 19.12
CA ASN A 127 10.93 9.52 19.47
C ASN A 127 10.34 8.73 18.28
N PRO A 128 11.13 8.52 17.21
CA PRO A 128 10.69 7.74 16.06
C PRO A 128 10.33 6.32 16.49
N SER A 129 9.36 5.70 15.80
CA SER A 129 8.94 4.32 16.09
C SER A 129 10.13 3.35 16.05
N PRO A 130 10.41 2.60 17.13
CA PRO A 130 11.47 1.60 17.16
C PRO A 130 11.29 0.51 16.09
N LEU A 131 10.05 0.18 15.75
CA LEU A 131 9.74 -0.80 14.70
C LEU A 131 10.11 -0.25 13.31
N GLY A 132 9.82 1.03 13.05
CA GLY A 132 10.21 1.71 11.82
C GLY A 132 11.73 1.77 11.66
N ILE A 133 12.44 2.13 12.73
CA ILE A 133 13.92 2.14 12.76
C ILE A 133 14.48 0.75 12.47
N ALA A 134 14.02 -0.29 13.18
CA ALA A 134 14.50 -1.67 12.98
C ALA A 134 14.24 -2.18 11.55
N ARG A 135 13.13 -1.79 10.94
CA ARG A 135 12.81 -2.14 9.55
C ARG A 135 13.66 -1.41 8.53
N ALA A 136 13.93 -0.11 8.75
CA ALA A 136 14.87 0.63 7.93
C ALA A 136 16.29 0.05 8.02
N GLN A 137 16.75 -0.28 9.23
CA GLN A 137 18.03 -0.97 9.46
C GLN A 137 18.09 -2.32 8.75
N ARG A 138 17.00 -3.11 8.78
CA ARG A 138 16.92 -4.37 8.03
C ARG A 138 17.03 -4.16 6.52
N LEU A 139 16.44 -3.09 5.97
CA LEU A 139 16.59 -2.78 4.54
C LEU A 139 18.04 -2.39 4.19
N LEU A 140 18.71 -1.63 5.04
CA LEU A 140 20.14 -1.32 4.89
C LEU A 140 21.00 -2.59 4.96
N GLN A 141 20.67 -3.50 5.87
CA GLN A 141 21.34 -4.81 5.97
C GLN A 141 21.26 -5.59 4.66
N LEU A 142 20.15 -5.52 3.89
CA LEU A 142 20.09 -6.18 2.58
C LEU A 142 21.13 -5.65 1.58
N LEU A 143 21.61 -4.42 1.76
CA LEU A 143 22.66 -3.82 0.94
C LEU A 143 24.05 -4.19 1.45
N ASP A 144 24.30 -4.05 2.75
CA ASP A 144 25.63 -4.09 3.36
C ASP A 144 25.95 -5.38 4.14
N ASP A 145 25.05 -6.37 4.17
CA ASP A 145 25.31 -7.67 4.81
C ASP A 145 26.62 -8.29 4.30
N PRO A 146 27.59 -8.60 5.18
CA PRO A 146 28.94 -8.99 4.80
C PRO A 146 29.03 -10.34 4.07
N ASP A 147 28.00 -11.18 4.18
CA ASP A 147 27.99 -12.52 3.60
C ASP A 147 27.20 -12.55 2.29
N ASN A 148 26.00 -11.97 2.30
CA ASN A 148 25.00 -12.10 1.22
C ASN A 148 24.35 -10.78 0.77
N GLY A 149 24.83 -9.63 1.24
CA GLY A 149 24.31 -8.33 0.84
C GLY A 149 24.47 -8.07 -0.66
N VAL A 150 23.60 -7.22 -1.22
CA VAL A 150 23.66 -6.83 -2.64
C VAL A 150 25.01 -6.21 -2.98
N GLY A 151 25.56 -5.35 -2.10
CA GLY A 151 26.85 -4.70 -2.30
C GLY A 151 28.01 -5.67 -2.32
N VAL A 152 28.05 -6.63 -1.38
CA VAL A 152 29.06 -7.70 -1.33
C VAL A 152 28.99 -8.60 -2.54
N SER A 153 27.78 -9.03 -2.91
CA SER A 153 27.59 -9.96 -4.03
C SER A 153 27.99 -9.32 -5.35
N LEU A 154 27.65 -8.05 -5.55
CA LEU A 154 28.08 -7.27 -6.71
C LEU A 154 29.61 -7.02 -6.70
N ALA A 155 30.20 -6.69 -5.55
CA ALA A 155 31.65 -6.53 -5.43
C ALA A 155 32.42 -7.82 -5.76
N ARG A 156 31.93 -8.98 -5.29
CA ARG A 156 32.49 -10.31 -5.59
C ARG A 156 32.45 -10.59 -7.08
N LYS A 157 31.34 -10.28 -7.75
CA LYS A 157 31.22 -10.38 -9.21
C LYS A 157 32.17 -9.44 -9.94
N LEU A 158 32.19 -8.17 -9.56
CA LEU A 158 33.09 -7.17 -10.16
C LEU A 158 34.57 -7.52 -10.02
N LYS A 159 34.94 -8.30 -9.00
CA LYS A 159 36.31 -8.78 -8.79
C LYS A 159 36.66 -10.04 -9.60
N GLY A 160 35.73 -10.97 -9.75
CA GLY A 160 36.02 -12.34 -10.21
C GLY A 160 35.24 -12.83 -11.43
N ASP A 161 34.40 -12.01 -12.06
CA ASP A 161 33.61 -12.43 -13.22
C ASP A 161 34.45 -12.45 -14.52
N SER A 162 34.50 -13.62 -15.16
CA SER A 162 35.20 -13.86 -16.44
C SER A 162 34.73 -12.97 -17.60
N VAL A 163 33.55 -12.36 -17.51
CA VAL A 163 33.07 -11.40 -18.51
C VAL A 163 33.99 -10.18 -18.56
N LEU A 164 34.54 -9.72 -17.43
CA LEU A 164 35.50 -8.62 -17.43
C LEU A 164 36.82 -9.00 -18.10
N ASP A 165 37.29 -10.24 -17.94
CA ASP A 165 38.47 -10.74 -18.66
C ASP A 165 38.24 -10.82 -20.17
N THR A 166 37.05 -11.28 -20.56
CA THR A 166 36.64 -11.32 -21.96
C THR A 166 36.63 -9.91 -22.55
N ASN A 167 36.08 -8.95 -21.81
CA ASN A 167 36.04 -7.54 -22.20
C ASN A 167 37.43 -6.91 -22.29
N PHE A 168 38.33 -7.23 -21.36
CA PHE A 168 39.73 -6.81 -21.41
C PHE A 168 40.39 -7.36 -22.68
N SER A 169 40.32 -8.67 -22.87
CA SER A 169 40.98 -9.38 -23.98
C SER A 169 40.45 -8.95 -25.34
N ALA A 170 39.15 -8.65 -25.43
CA ALA A 170 38.51 -8.20 -26.65
C ALA A 170 39.07 -6.87 -27.18
N LEU A 171 39.48 -5.94 -26.30
CA LEU A 171 40.07 -4.67 -26.74
C LEU A 171 41.60 -4.68 -26.71
N ALA A 172 42.21 -5.30 -25.70
CA ALA A 172 43.66 -5.44 -25.61
C ALA A 172 44.21 -6.25 -26.79
N GLY A 173 43.54 -7.33 -27.20
CA GLY A 173 43.96 -8.19 -28.31
C GLY A 173 43.86 -7.53 -29.69
N VAL A 174 43.08 -6.47 -29.85
CA VAL A 174 43.00 -5.69 -31.10
C VAL A 174 44.26 -4.83 -31.30
N ASN A 175 44.89 -4.43 -30.19
CA ASN A 175 46.13 -3.68 -30.20
C ASN A 175 47.32 -4.64 -30.34
N ASN A 176 47.85 -4.72 -31.56
CA ASN A 176 48.92 -5.66 -31.86
C ASN A 176 50.25 -5.27 -31.20
N VAL A 177 50.88 -6.20 -30.48
CA VAL A 177 52.23 -6.07 -29.91
C VAL A 177 53.31 -6.59 -30.88
N ARG A 178 53.28 -6.07 -32.12
CA ARG A 178 54.08 -6.58 -33.26
C ARG A 178 55.58 -6.50 -33.02
N MET A 179 56.03 -5.55 -32.20
CA MET A 179 57.45 -5.39 -31.89
C MET A 179 57.98 -6.48 -30.95
N LEU A 180 57.12 -7.08 -30.11
CA LEU A 180 57.46 -8.22 -29.25
C LEU A 180 57.41 -9.55 -30.02
N LYS A 181 56.28 -9.84 -30.66
CA LYS A 181 56.09 -11.05 -31.46
C LYS A 181 55.06 -10.83 -32.56
N LEU A 182 55.32 -11.41 -33.72
CA LEU A 182 54.41 -11.31 -34.86
C LEU A 182 53.12 -12.09 -34.53
N GLN A 183 51.96 -11.42 -34.59
CA GLN A 183 50.62 -12.01 -34.37
C GLN A 183 50.29 -12.44 -32.94
N GLU A 184 51.01 -11.96 -31.93
CA GLU A 184 50.61 -12.20 -30.55
C GLU A 184 49.54 -11.21 -30.08
N MET A 185 48.54 -11.73 -29.37
CA MET A 185 47.51 -10.96 -28.70
C MET A 185 47.88 -10.82 -27.23
N THR A 186 47.73 -9.62 -26.67
CA THR A 186 47.88 -9.40 -25.23
C THR A 186 46.88 -10.26 -24.46
N GLN A 187 47.38 -11.07 -23.53
CA GLN A 187 46.57 -11.91 -22.64
C GLN A 187 46.42 -11.25 -21.27
N PRO A 188 45.31 -11.45 -20.54
CA PRO A 188 45.21 -10.98 -19.16
C PRO A 188 46.20 -11.75 -18.26
N VAL A 189 46.92 -11.04 -17.38
CA VAL A 189 47.88 -11.62 -16.43
C VAL A 189 47.19 -12.43 -15.32
N SER A 190 45.97 -12.02 -14.94
CA SER A 190 45.16 -12.65 -13.91
C SER A 190 43.68 -12.60 -14.29
N ALA A 191 42.98 -13.69 -13.99
CA ALA A 191 41.52 -13.79 -14.09
C ALA A 191 40.79 -13.06 -12.94
N VAL A 192 41.50 -12.81 -11.83
CA VAL A 192 40.98 -12.00 -10.73
C VAL A 192 41.50 -10.58 -10.92
N LYS A 193 40.59 -9.61 -10.97
CA LYS A 193 40.93 -8.20 -11.04
C LYS A 193 41.25 -7.66 -9.65
N ASP A 194 42.27 -6.81 -9.59
CA ASP A 194 42.45 -5.97 -8.42
C ASP A 194 41.40 -4.84 -8.49
N ILE A 195 40.81 -4.51 -7.35
CA ILE A 195 39.72 -3.53 -7.24
C ILE A 195 40.12 -2.41 -6.27
N SER A 196 39.56 -1.22 -6.47
CA SER A 196 39.82 -0.06 -5.60
C SER A 196 38.58 0.84 -5.44
N PHE A 197 38.56 1.59 -4.34
CA PHE A 197 37.47 2.48 -3.91
C PHE A 197 37.89 3.93 -4.09
N MET A 198 38.02 4.34 -5.35
CA MET A 198 38.63 5.62 -5.71
C MET A 198 37.66 6.79 -5.52
N VAL A 199 38.25 7.99 -5.46
CA VAL A 199 37.55 9.29 -5.47
C VAL A 199 36.45 9.40 -4.41
N ARG A 200 36.80 9.06 -3.17
CA ARG A 200 35.93 9.23 -2.00
C ARG A 200 35.40 10.66 -1.89
N SER A 201 34.21 10.79 -1.33
CA SER A 201 33.54 12.08 -1.13
C SER A 201 33.24 12.85 -2.42
N ARG A 202 33.05 12.15 -3.54
CA ARG A 202 32.63 12.73 -4.82
C ARG A 202 31.19 12.34 -5.17
N ALA A 203 30.60 13.02 -6.14
CA ALA A 203 29.23 12.76 -6.58
C ALA A 203 29.05 11.32 -7.11
N SER A 204 28.03 10.64 -6.59
CA SER A 204 27.40 9.45 -7.20
C SER A 204 26.55 9.83 -8.42
N ASN A 205 25.84 8.86 -9.00
CA ASN A 205 24.90 9.11 -10.09
C ASN A 205 23.47 9.46 -9.64
N VAL A 206 23.21 9.62 -8.34
CA VAL A 206 21.88 9.91 -7.78
C VAL A 206 21.74 11.38 -7.38
N ILE A 207 20.71 12.03 -7.89
CA ILE A 207 20.28 13.40 -7.60
C ILE A 207 19.17 13.38 -6.55
N LEU A 208 19.33 14.17 -5.49
CA LEU A 208 18.26 14.43 -4.54
C LEU A 208 17.29 15.50 -5.10
N ASP A 209 16.01 15.16 -5.21
CA ASP A 209 14.95 16.16 -5.33
C ASP A 209 14.50 16.55 -3.92
N PRO A 210 14.58 17.83 -3.50
CA PRO A 210 14.15 18.26 -2.17
C PRO A 210 12.70 17.91 -1.84
N ASN A 211 11.83 17.71 -2.84
CA ASN A 211 10.44 17.32 -2.65
C ASN A 211 10.25 15.91 -2.09
N VAL A 212 11.27 15.07 -2.06
CA VAL A 212 11.18 13.70 -1.51
C VAL A 212 11.55 13.62 -0.03
N LEU A 213 12.08 14.70 0.55
CA LEU A 213 12.54 14.69 1.94
C LEU A 213 11.36 14.83 2.90
N PRO A 214 11.13 13.87 3.81
CA PRO A 214 10.12 14.02 4.85
C PRO A 214 10.56 15.06 5.88
N ALA A 215 9.63 15.84 6.43
CA ALA A 215 9.94 16.71 7.57
C ALA A 215 10.38 15.88 8.79
N PRO A 216 11.38 16.32 9.58
CA PRO A 216 12.02 17.64 9.58
C PRO A 216 13.22 17.77 8.64
N PHE A 217 13.52 16.75 7.83
CA PHE A 217 14.68 16.75 6.94
C PHE A 217 14.52 17.74 5.78
N ASN A 218 15.62 18.37 5.42
CA ASN A 218 15.72 19.28 4.30
C ASN A 218 17.15 19.25 3.74
N GLN A 219 17.39 19.87 2.59
CA GLN A 219 18.71 19.82 1.98
C GLN A 219 19.81 20.47 2.85
N ALA A 220 19.46 21.44 3.71
CA ALA A 220 20.42 22.14 4.55
C ALA A 220 20.89 21.28 5.74
N ASN A 221 19.99 20.53 6.39
CA ASN A 221 20.37 19.66 7.51
C ASN A 221 21.06 18.36 7.06
N LEU A 222 20.92 17.99 5.79
CA LEU A 222 21.61 16.86 5.16
C LEU A 222 22.79 17.30 4.26
N ALA A 223 23.29 18.53 4.39
CA ALA A 223 24.30 19.07 3.48
C ALA A 223 25.62 18.26 3.45
N GLY A 224 25.94 17.52 4.52
CA GLY A 224 27.11 16.64 4.58
C GLY A 224 27.00 15.38 3.72
N ASP A 225 25.77 14.97 3.39
CA ASP A 225 25.48 13.76 2.62
C ASP A 225 25.43 14.02 1.10
N PHE A 226 25.62 15.27 0.67
CA PHE A 226 25.49 15.68 -0.73
C PHE A 226 26.67 16.49 -1.25
N VAL A 227 26.96 16.32 -2.54
CA VAL A 227 27.92 17.11 -3.30
C VAL A 227 27.16 17.87 -4.38
N ILE A 228 27.27 19.20 -4.40
CA ILE A 228 26.68 20.02 -5.45
C ILE A 228 27.54 19.94 -6.72
N LYS A 229 26.95 19.43 -7.80
CA LYS A 229 27.58 19.40 -9.15
C LYS A 229 26.57 19.94 -10.15
N ASN A 230 26.96 20.92 -10.97
CA ASN A 230 26.09 21.55 -11.96
C ASN A 230 24.75 22.06 -11.38
N GLY A 231 24.78 22.56 -10.14
CA GLY A 231 23.59 23.06 -9.44
C GLY A 231 22.65 21.98 -8.88
N GLN A 232 22.98 20.69 -9.03
CA GLN A 232 22.18 19.58 -8.53
C GLN A 232 22.88 18.91 -7.33
N PRO A 233 22.16 18.54 -6.25
CA PRO A 233 22.72 17.81 -5.11
C PRO A 233 22.79 16.32 -5.41
N TYR A 234 24.01 15.79 -5.54
CA TYR A 234 24.25 14.36 -5.72
C TYR A 234 24.62 13.69 -4.40
N PHE A 235 24.26 12.42 -4.21
CA PHE A 235 24.74 11.67 -3.03
C PHE A 235 26.26 11.62 -3.01
N ILE A 236 26.84 11.77 -1.83
CA ILE A 236 28.27 11.63 -1.61
C ILE A 236 28.69 10.15 -1.70
N GLY A 237 29.67 9.84 -2.55
CA GLY A 237 30.16 8.48 -2.77
C GLY A 237 31.26 8.07 -1.80
N TYR A 238 31.22 6.82 -1.36
CA TYR A 238 32.14 6.23 -0.37
C TYR A 238 32.30 7.04 0.92
N ALA A 239 31.25 7.74 1.32
CA ALA A 239 31.11 8.34 2.63
C ALA A 239 29.78 7.87 3.24
N PRO A 240 29.72 7.66 4.57
CA PRO A 240 28.47 7.30 5.24
C PRO A 240 27.41 8.38 5.03
N LEU A 241 26.20 7.98 4.65
CA LEU A 241 25.04 8.85 4.65
C LEU A 241 24.41 8.81 6.04
N ALA A 242 24.35 9.94 6.72
CA ALA A 242 23.94 10.00 8.13
C ALA A 242 22.43 10.17 8.28
N VAL A 243 21.76 9.19 8.89
CA VAL A 243 20.36 9.26 9.30
C VAL A 243 20.26 8.96 10.80
N PRO A 244 19.88 9.96 11.62
CA PRO A 244 19.79 9.81 13.07
C PRO A 244 18.92 8.61 13.49
N GLY A 245 19.43 7.80 14.41
CA GLY A 245 18.77 6.61 14.94
C GLY A 245 18.80 5.38 14.03
N VAL A 246 19.08 5.54 12.72
CA VAL A 246 19.08 4.43 11.76
C VAL A 246 20.51 4.01 11.42
N THR A 247 21.36 4.94 11.00
CA THR A 247 22.73 4.66 10.52
C THR A 247 23.81 4.99 11.55
N ASP A 248 23.44 5.20 12.81
CA ASP A 248 24.38 5.60 13.87
C ASP A 248 25.33 4.46 14.27
N THR A 249 25.01 3.22 13.87
CA THR A 249 25.81 2.03 14.15
C THR A 249 26.65 1.63 12.92
N PRO A 250 27.91 1.19 13.10
CA PRO A 250 28.74 0.70 11.99
C PRO A 250 28.12 -0.43 11.16
N ASP A 251 27.22 -1.22 11.77
CA ASP A 251 26.54 -2.34 11.13
C ASP A 251 25.39 -1.97 10.20
N HIS A 252 25.02 -0.67 10.14
CA HIS A 252 23.93 -0.17 9.31
C HIS A 252 24.39 1.07 8.54
N THR A 253 25.47 0.93 7.77
CA THR A 253 26.03 2.08 7.06
C THR A 253 25.54 2.14 5.62
N CYS A 254 24.91 3.25 5.25
CA CYS A 254 24.49 3.51 3.88
C CYS A 254 25.60 4.27 3.14
N MET A 255 26.07 3.77 1.99
CA MET A 255 27.03 4.47 1.13
C MET A 255 26.72 4.26 -0.35
N ALA A 256 26.77 5.36 -1.12
CA ALA A 256 26.72 5.32 -2.58
C ALA A 256 28.12 5.10 -3.18
N VAL A 257 28.16 4.70 -4.45
CA VAL A 257 29.38 4.56 -5.26
C VAL A 257 29.60 5.87 -6.04
N PRO A 258 30.79 6.48 -6.00
CA PRO A 258 31.06 7.67 -6.80
C PRO A 258 31.27 7.28 -8.27
N LEU A 259 30.19 7.41 -9.06
CA LEU A 259 30.19 7.20 -10.52
C LEU A 259 30.30 8.50 -11.33
N ARG A 260 30.44 9.67 -10.68
CA ARG A 260 30.77 10.98 -11.27
C ARG A 260 30.00 11.29 -12.57
N PRO A 261 28.76 11.80 -12.48
CA PRO A 261 27.89 12.09 -13.62
C PRO A 261 28.58 12.90 -14.71
N GLY A 262 28.50 12.44 -15.95
CA GLY A 262 29.09 13.12 -17.12
C GLY A 262 30.60 12.95 -17.25
N GLU A 263 31.20 12.05 -16.47
CA GLU A 263 32.61 11.69 -16.59
C GLU A 263 32.77 10.36 -17.31
N GLU A 264 33.71 10.34 -18.26
CA GLU A 264 34.05 9.12 -18.97
C GLU A 264 34.96 8.25 -18.09
N PRO A 265 34.93 6.92 -18.28
CA PRO A 265 35.97 6.05 -17.77
C PRO A 265 37.34 6.57 -18.21
N HIS A 266 38.32 6.56 -17.31
CA HIS A 266 39.68 7.04 -17.60
C HIS A 266 40.72 6.27 -16.79
N LEU A 267 41.97 6.35 -17.26
CA LEU A 267 43.11 5.75 -16.58
C LEU A 267 43.48 6.55 -15.34
N VAL A 268 43.97 5.85 -14.32
CA VAL A 268 44.39 6.43 -13.05
C VAL A 268 45.79 5.94 -12.70
N ASP A 269 46.52 6.75 -11.95
CA ASP A 269 47.85 6.38 -11.46
C ASP A 269 47.77 5.18 -10.50
N ASN A 270 48.75 4.27 -10.61
CA ASN A 270 48.80 3.06 -9.81
C ASN A 270 48.96 3.36 -8.31
N THR A 271 49.71 4.39 -7.93
CA THR A 271 49.84 4.80 -6.53
C THR A 271 48.49 5.21 -5.96
N SER A 272 47.77 6.08 -6.68
CA SER A 272 46.42 6.53 -6.28
C SER A 272 45.43 5.37 -6.19
N PHE A 273 45.54 4.40 -7.10
CA PHE A 273 44.74 3.18 -7.09
C PHE A 273 45.02 2.34 -5.84
N ARG A 274 46.30 2.06 -5.54
CA ARG A 274 46.73 1.26 -4.38
C ARG A 274 46.39 1.92 -3.05
N ASP A 275 46.56 3.24 -2.94
CA ASP A 275 46.19 4.02 -1.74
C ASP A 275 44.67 3.98 -1.45
N SER A 276 43.86 3.77 -2.50
CA SER A 276 42.40 3.70 -2.41
C SER A 276 41.85 2.27 -2.31
N GLN A 277 42.70 1.24 -2.28
CA GLN A 277 42.27 -0.17 -2.18
C GLN A 277 41.51 -0.54 -0.90
N PRO A 278 41.84 0.00 0.29
CA PRO A 278 41.09 -0.35 1.49
C PRO A 278 39.60 0.00 1.34
N SER A 279 38.71 -0.94 1.65
CA SER A 279 37.26 -0.68 1.67
C SER A 279 36.93 0.49 2.60
N PRO A 280 36.03 1.42 2.22
CA PRO A 280 35.54 2.44 3.14
C PRO A 280 34.72 1.85 4.29
N LEU A 281 34.15 0.65 4.10
CA LEU A 281 33.55 -0.18 5.13
C LEU A 281 34.42 -1.41 5.36
N SER A 282 35.48 -1.28 6.13
CA SER A 282 36.26 -2.43 6.61
C SER A 282 35.63 -2.96 7.89
N GLY A 283 35.42 -4.28 7.96
CA GLY A 283 35.03 -4.93 9.21
C GLY A 283 36.12 -4.80 10.29
N PRO A 284 35.80 -5.10 11.56
CA PRO A 284 36.73 -4.98 12.69
C PRO A 284 38.03 -5.79 12.52
N ASP A 285 38.02 -6.84 11.70
CA ASP A 285 39.19 -7.71 11.46
C ASP A 285 40.11 -7.20 10.34
N GLY A 286 39.82 -6.05 9.72
CA GLY A 286 40.56 -5.56 8.55
C GLY A 286 40.41 -6.45 7.30
N ALA A 287 39.64 -7.54 7.40
CA ALA A 287 39.28 -8.38 6.28
C ALA A 287 38.39 -7.59 5.30
N VAL A 288 38.77 -7.66 4.02
CA VAL A 288 38.14 -6.98 2.88
C VAL A 288 36.80 -7.68 2.55
N HIS A 289 35.87 -7.70 3.50
CA HIS A 289 34.45 -7.96 3.20
C HIS A 289 33.89 -6.65 2.66
N THR A 290 34.12 -6.39 1.38
CA THR A 290 33.69 -5.15 0.72
C THR A 290 32.17 -5.11 0.71
N ARG A 291 31.57 -4.44 1.71
CA ARG A 291 30.12 -4.25 1.82
C ARG A 291 29.54 -3.35 0.71
N ILE A 292 30.41 -2.69 -0.05
CA ILE A 292 30.07 -1.77 -1.13
C ILE A 292 30.82 -2.18 -2.40
N PRO A 293 30.22 -2.01 -3.60
CA PRO A 293 30.90 -2.26 -4.87
C PRO A 293 32.09 -1.31 -5.12
N PRO A 294 33.20 -1.81 -5.71
CA PRO A 294 34.31 -0.97 -6.17
C PRO A 294 33.93 -0.22 -7.47
N ASN A 295 34.63 0.88 -7.74
CA ASN A 295 34.47 1.66 -8.98
C ASN A 295 35.74 1.71 -9.82
N ALA A 296 36.86 1.14 -9.36
CA ALA A 296 38.11 1.11 -10.10
C ALA A 296 38.68 -0.31 -10.20
N PHE A 297 39.35 -0.57 -11.32
CA PHE A 297 39.83 -1.88 -11.72
C PHE A 297 41.29 -1.81 -12.19
N GLU A 298 42.08 -2.79 -11.80
CA GLU A 298 43.42 -3.01 -12.28
C GLU A 298 43.50 -4.34 -13.04
N SER A 299 44.08 -4.28 -14.23
CA SER A 299 44.33 -5.43 -15.09
C SER A 299 45.77 -5.40 -15.58
N GLY A 300 46.40 -6.57 -15.63
CA GLY A 300 47.69 -6.75 -16.30
C GLY A 300 47.52 -7.34 -17.69
N GLY A 301 48.35 -6.90 -18.64
CA GLY A 301 48.52 -7.51 -19.95
C GLY A 301 49.85 -8.25 -20.03
N LEU A 302 49.86 -9.42 -20.65
CA LEU A 302 51.02 -10.27 -20.88
C LEU A 302 51.24 -10.45 -22.39
N ALA A 303 52.50 -10.39 -22.83
CA ALA A 303 52.91 -10.80 -24.17
C ALA A 303 54.32 -11.38 -24.14
N ASP A 304 54.57 -12.45 -24.89
CA ASP A 304 55.91 -13.03 -25.02
C ASP A 304 56.78 -12.21 -25.98
N ASP A 305 58.03 -11.98 -25.60
CA ASP A 305 59.03 -11.60 -26.60
C ASP A 305 59.37 -12.83 -27.45
N GLY A 306 59.06 -12.78 -28.75
CA GLY A 306 59.27 -13.89 -29.68
C GLY A 306 60.72 -14.34 -29.83
N ARG A 307 61.70 -13.57 -29.32
CA ARG A 307 63.13 -13.94 -29.33
C ARG A 307 63.62 -14.50 -28.03
N THR A 308 63.36 -13.82 -26.91
CA THR A 308 63.83 -14.27 -25.60
C THR A 308 62.92 -15.34 -25.00
N LEU A 309 61.69 -15.48 -25.51
CA LEU A 309 60.61 -16.29 -24.94
C LEU A 309 60.30 -15.89 -23.48
N LEU A 310 60.70 -14.68 -23.09
CA LEU A 310 60.37 -14.12 -21.79
C LEU A 310 59.08 -13.32 -21.92
N ALA A 311 58.13 -13.62 -21.04
CA ALA A 311 56.90 -12.88 -20.95
C ALA A 311 57.18 -11.46 -20.42
N GLN A 312 56.70 -10.46 -21.16
CA GLN A 312 56.64 -9.08 -20.73
C GLN A 312 55.25 -8.82 -20.14
N SER A 313 55.19 -7.98 -19.11
CA SER A 313 53.91 -7.56 -18.52
C SER A 313 53.82 -6.05 -18.45
N ALA A 314 52.60 -5.54 -18.58
CA ALA A 314 52.22 -4.18 -18.24
C ALA A 314 51.00 -4.23 -17.34
N VAL A 315 50.82 -3.22 -16.50
CA VAL A 315 49.69 -3.09 -15.58
C VAL A 315 49.03 -1.76 -15.83
N SER A 316 47.71 -1.76 -15.88
CA SER A 316 46.92 -0.54 -16.04
C SER A 316 45.81 -0.49 -15.00
N CYS A 317 45.50 0.71 -14.54
CA CYS A 317 44.47 1.01 -13.56
C CYS A 317 43.48 1.99 -14.20
N ALA A 318 42.18 1.74 -14.04
CA ALA A 318 41.13 2.55 -14.65
C ALA A 318 39.94 2.66 -13.71
N ILE A 319 39.27 3.80 -13.75
CA ILE A 319 38.08 4.08 -12.95
C ILE A 319 36.84 4.17 -13.84
N ALA A 320 35.73 3.61 -13.35
CA ALA A 320 34.42 3.67 -13.98
C ALA A 320 33.81 5.07 -13.83
N GLY A 321 33.01 5.46 -14.82
CA GLY A 321 32.26 6.72 -14.83
C GLY A 321 30.88 6.52 -15.46
N SER A 322 29.93 7.39 -15.09
CA SER A 322 28.55 7.38 -15.59
C SER A 322 28.36 8.44 -16.67
N LEU A 323 28.52 8.03 -17.93
CA LEU A 323 28.21 8.89 -19.07
C LEU A 323 26.68 9.01 -19.19
N ASN A 324 26.12 10.18 -18.85
CA ASN A 324 24.71 10.56 -19.04
C ASN A 324 23.66 9.78 -18.25
N ALA A 325 24.05 8.88 -17.36
CA ALA A 325 23.10 8.19 -16.49
C ALA A 325 23.05 8.86 -15.13
N THR A 326 21.96 9.56 -14.86
CA THR A 326 21.61 10.08 -13.54
C THR A 326 20.24 9.60 -13.14
N PHE A 327 20.03 9.41 -11.84
CA PHE A 327 18.72 9.02 -11.30
C PHE A 327 18.28 10.01 -10.25
N THR A 328 16.99 10.32 -10.23
CA THR A 328 16.41 11.07 -9.11
C THR A 328 16.03 10.10 -8.00
N VAL A 329 16.32 10.47 -6.75
CA VAL A 329 15.84 9.76 -5.56
C VAL A 329 14.32 9.61 -5.64
N ARG A 330 13.80 8.39 -5.52
CA ARG A 330 12.37 8.06 -5.44
C ARG A 330 12.16 6.66 -4.89
N MET A 331 10.92 6.34 -4.52
CA MET A 331 10.48 5.01 -4.08
C MET A 331 9.51 4.40 -5.11
N PRO A 332 10.00 3.81 -6.22
CA PRO A 332 9.13 3.34 -7.30
C PRO A 332 8.30 2.11 -6.91
N ASN A 333 8.77 1.33 -5.93
CA ASN A 333 8.03 0.25 -5.29
C ASN A 333 7.03 0.73 -4.23
N GLY A 334 6.98 2.05 -3.98
CA GLY A 334 6.14 2.63 -2.95
C GLY A 334 4.65 2.57 -3.27
N TYR A 335 3.83 2.52 -2.23
CA TYR A 335 2.38 2.68 -2.30
C TYR A 335 1.81 3.20 -0.98
N ILE A 336 0.63 3.81 -1.04
CA ILE A 336 -0.13 4.31 0.11
C ILE A 336 -1.49 3.63 0.10
N ALA A 337 -1.95 3.11 1.24
CA ALA A 337 -3.29 2.55 1.36
C ALA A 337 -4.25 3.59 1.95
N VAL A 338 -5.45 3.67 1.37
CA VAL A 338 -6.54 4.54 1.83
C VAL A 338 -7.77 3.67 2.08
N ALA A 339 -8.20 3.56 3.33
CA ALA A 339 -9.32 2.73 3.75
C ALA A 339 -10.47 3.60 4.26
N ASN A 340 -11.69 3.32 3.80
CA ASN A 340 -12.91 3.93 4.33
C ASN A 340 -13.73 2.87 5.06
N GLY A 341 -13.35 2.57 6.30
CA GLY A 341 -13.94 1.50 7.10
C GLY A 341 -12.98 1.01 8.17
N TYR A 342 -13.53 0.27 9.14
CA TYR A 342 -12.73 -0.45 10.10
C TYR A 342 -12.17 -1.71 9.45
N LEU A 343 -10.85 -1.87 9.53
CA LEU A 343 -10.18 -3.09 9.12
C LEU A 343 -10.18 -4.07 10.29
N PRO A 344 -10.29 -5.39 10.05
CA PRO A 344 -10.19 -6.36 11.13
C PRO A 344 -8.84 -6.17 11.84
N ALA A 345 -8.92 -5.75 13.10
CA ALA A 345 -7.85 -5.57 14.09
C ALA A 345 -6.51 -5.01 13.55
N GLU A 346 -6.15 -3.79 13.96
CA GLU A 346 -4.72 -3.50 14.11
C GLU A 346 -4.14 -4.58 15.03
N PRO A 347 -3.04 -5.25 14.64
CA PRO A 347 -2.46 -6.30 15.46
C PRO A 347 -2.23 -5.74 16.86
N SER A 348 -2.90 -6.30 17.86
CA SER A 348 -2.70 -5.91 19.25
C SER A 348 -1.25 -6.18 19.60
N THR A 349 -0.39 -5.14 19.58
CA THR A 349 1.05 -5.14 19.96
C THR A 349 1.95 -6.24 19.37
N THR A 350 1.42 -7.14 18.53
CA THR A 350 2.09 -8.34 18.04
C THR A 350 2.12 -8.23 16.53
N PRO A 351 3.30 -8.17 15.87
CA PRO A 351 3.40 -7.93 14.43
C PRO A 351 2.65 -9.00 13.64
N GLY A 352 1.52 -8.64 13.05
CA GLY A 352 0.72 -9.51 12.18
C GLY A 352 0.39 -8.78 10.87
N PRO A 353 0.26 -9.52 9.75
CA PRO A 353 -0.22 -8.96 8.49
C PRO A 353 -1.62 -8.36 8.66
N ILE A 354 -1.85 -7.15 8.16
CA ILE A 354 -3.20 -6.55 8.10
C ILE A 354 -3.96 -7.27 6.98
N ASN A 355 -4.92 -8.11 7.36
CA ASN A 355 -5.70 -8.85 6.38
C ASN A 355 -6.92 -8.02 5.93
N PHE A 356 -6.85 -7.49 4.71
CA PHE A 356 -7.93 -6.70 4.08
C PHE A 356 -9.06 -7.55 3.48
N ALA A 357 -8.89 -8.88 3.47
CA ALA A 357 -9.60 -9.75 2.54
C ALA A 357 -10.95 -10.29 3.03
N THR A 358 -11.45 -9.90 4.20
CA THR A 358 -12.74 -10.40 4.68
C THR A 358 -13.62 -9.27 5.21
N PRO A 359 -14.79 -9.00 4.59
CA PRO A 359 -15.91 -8.45 5.35
C PRO A 359 -16.05 -9.31 6.60
N VAL A 360 -16.24 -8.70 7.77
CA VAL A 360 -16.53 -9.42 9.00
C VAL A 360 -17.72 -10.34 8.71
N GLN A 361 -17.46 -11.63 8.48
CA GLN A 361 -18.52 -12.62 8.54
C GLN A 361 -18.94 -12.62 10.00
N CYS A 362 -20.22 -12.29 10.25
CA CYS A 362 -20.84 -12.59 11.53
C CYS A 362 -20.47 -14.04 11.88
N LEU A 363 -19.93 -14.24 13.08
CA LEU A 363 -19.45 -15.51 13.61
C LEU A 363 -20.43 -16.66 13.29
N THR A 364 -20.20 -17.40 12.22
CA THR A 364 -20.83 -18.70 12.04
C THR A 364 -20.10 -19.66 12.94
N VAL A 365 -20.74 -20.03 14.05
CA VAL A 365 -20.28 -21.13 14.91
C VAL A 365 -20.28 -22.40 14.07
N ASP A 366 -19.09 -22.85 13.70
CA ASP A 366 -18.89 -24.09 12.96
C ASP A 366 -19.08 -25.26 13.93
N VAL A 367 -20.24 -25.91 13.88
CA VAL A 367 -20.51 -27.13 14.67
C VAL A 367 -19.96 -28.31 13.87
N SER A 368 -18.82 -28.84 14.30
CA SER A 368 -18.22 -30.06 13.73
C SER A 368 -19.24 -31.22 13.76
N PRO A 369 -19.40 -32.00 12.67
CA PRO A 369 -20.36 -33.12 12.61
C PRO A 369 -20.07 -34.29 13.56
N ASP A 370 -18.90 -34.31 14.21
CA ASP A 370 -18.41 -35.49 14.95
C ASP A 370 -18.57 -35.41 16.48
N ASP A 371 -19.24 -34.39 17.03
CA ASP A 371 -19.48 -34.32 18.48
C ASP A 371 -20.76 -35.09 18.88
N THR A 372 -20.60 -36.38 19.17
CA THR A 372 -21.69 -37.31 19.50
C THR A 372 -22.30 -37.11 20.91
N ASN A 373 -21.98 -36.02 21.61
CA ASN A 373 -22.48 -35.74 22.97
C ASN A 373 -23.41 -34.51 23.08
N VAL A 374 -23.92 -33.98 21.97
CA VAL A 374 -24.92 -32.92 22.00
C VAL A 374 -26.33 -33.54 21.87
N PRO A 375 -27.28 -33.26 22.78
CA PRO A 375 -28.65 -33.73 22.61
C PRO A 375 -29.24 -33.15 21.32
N PRO A 376 -30.03 -33.93 20.56
CA PRO A 376 -30.65 -33.43 19.35
C PRO A 376 -31.62 -32.32 19.75
N ASP A 377 -31.43 -31.14 19.18
CA ASP A 377 -32.28 -29.95 19.30
C ASP A 377 -31.83 -28.91 20.36
N VAL A 378 -30.88 -28.05 19.95
CA VAL A 378 -30.46 -26.84 20.68
C VAL A 378 -31.63 -25.85 20.88
N PHE A 379 -32.70 -25.95 20.07
CA PHE A 379 -33.91 -25.13 20.25
C PHE A 379 -34.87 -25.68 21.32
N ALA A 380 -34.85 -26.98 21.62
CA ALA A 380 -35.71 -27.56 22.65
C ALA A 380 -35.21 -27.28 24.08
N GLY A 381 -33.89 -27.18 24.27
CA GLY A 381 -33.27 -26.87 25.57
C GLY A 381 -33.51 -25.43 26.04
N PHE A 382 -33.68 -24.48 25.11
CA PHE A 382 -33.92 -23.08 25.42
C PHE A 382 -35.38 -22.80 25.83
N MET A 383 -36.31 -23.68 25.48
CA MET A 383 -37.75 -23.50 25.73
C MET A 383 -38.31 -24.29 26.93
N MET A 384 -37.64 -25.36 27.41
CA MET A 384 -38.19 -26.23 28.47
C MET A 384 -37.21 -26.64 29.59
N GLY A 385 -36.31 -25.74 29.99
CA GLY A 385 -35.45 -25.92 31.18
C GLY A 385 -36.21 -25.70 32.50
N ASN A 386 -36.81 -26.74 33.05
CA ASN A 386 -37.39 -26.74 34.40
C ASN A 386 -36.25 -26.93 35.45
N GLY A 387 -35.58 -25.84 35.81
CA GLY A 387 -34.48 -25.82 36.79
C GLY A 387 -34.68 -24.69 37.79
N THR A 388 -34.91 -25.05 39.04
CA THR A 388 -35.14 -24.15 40.17
C THR A 388 -33.90 -23.28 40.45
N GLY A 389 -33.85 -22.08 39.88
CA GLY A 389 -32.83 -21.08 40.19
C GLY A 389 -32.82 -19.89 39.23
N GLY A 390 -33.58 -18.85 39.59
CA GLY A 390 -33.58 -17.48 39.03
C GLY A 390 -32.87 -17.22 37.69
N GLY A 391 -33.62 -17.29 36.59
CA GLY A 391 -33.25 -16.77 35.28
C GLY A 391 -34.50 -16.23 34.57
N GLY A 392 -34.48 -14.94 34.21
CA GLY A 392 -35.60 -14.26 33.58
C GLY A 392 -35.88 -14.81 32.18
N GLN A 393 -37.14 -15.15 31.92
CA GLN A 393 -37.63 -15.53 30.59
C GLN A 393 -37.77 -14.26 29.74
N ILE A 394 -37.01 -14.19 28.67
CA ILE A 394 -37.17 -13.20 27.59
C ILE A 394 -38.17 -13.85 26.62
N PHE A 395 -39.34 -13.24 26.45
CA PHE A 395 -40.54 -13.76 25.76
C PHE A 395 -41.48 -14.68 26.58
N ALA A 396 -41.96 -14.17 27.71
CA ALA A 396 -43.32 -14.45 28.16
C ALA A 396 -43.98 -13.14 28.59
N ILE A 397 -45.05 -12.72 27.89
CA ILE A 397 -46.00 -11.76 28.48
C ILE A 397 -46.70 -12.54 29.62
N PRO A 398 -46.57 -12.13 30.89
CA PRO A 398 -47.26 -12.83 31.96
C PRO A 398 -48.76 -12.54 31.84
N LEU A 399 -49.55 -13.56 31.47
CA LEU A 399 -50.98 -13.57 31.76
C LEU A 399 -51.16 -13.87 33.26
N THR A 400 -51.04 -12.86 34.10
CA THR A 400 -51.59 -12.90 35.46
C THR A 400 -52.93 -12.18 35.48
N ASN A 401 -53.95 -12.88 36.00
CA ASN A 401 -55.29 -12.36 36.27
C ASN A 401 -55.23 -11.20 37.27
N GLY A 402 -55.04 -9.98 36.78
CA GLY A 402 -55.10 -8.76 37.58
C GLY A 402 -54.95 -7.55 36.65
N GLY A 403 -56.06 -6.87 36.39
CA GLY A 403 -56.17 -5.82 35.37
C GLY A 403 -55.05 -4.78 35.41
N ILE A 404 -54.38 -4.63 34.28
CA ILE A 404 -53.62 -3.43 33.89
C ILE A 404 -54.37 -2.82 32.70
N PRO A 405 -54.64 -1.51 32.69
CA PRO A 405 -55.32 -0.87 31.57
C PRO A 405 -54.46 -0.97 30.32
N ALA A 406 -55.09 -1.29 29.18
CA ALA A 406 -54.46 -1.29 27.87
C ALA A 406 -53.64 -0.01 27.67
N VAL A 407 -52.40 -0.14 27.18
CA VAL A 407 -51.72 0.97 26.51
C VAL A 407 -52.54 1.25 25.25
N SER A 408 -53.49 2.17 25.42
CA SER A 408 -54.23 2.76 24.32
C SER A 408 -53.25 3.56 23.49
N ILE A 409 -52.91 3.05 22.31
CA ILE A 409 -52.40 3.87 21.21
C ILE A 409 -53.57 4.73 20.73
N GLN A 410 -53.90 5.75 21.50
CA GLN A 410 -54.74 6.88 21.11
C GLN A 410 -53.96 8.16 21.41
N GLY A 411 -52.83 8.31 20.71
CA GLY A 411 -52.22 9.60 20.39
C GLY A 411 -52.51 9.95 18.93
N PRO A 412 -52.51 11.23 18.54
CA PRO A 412 -53.17 11.69 17.33
C PRO A 412 -52.47 11.15 16.08
N SER A 413 -53.28 10.62 15.15
CA SER A 413 -52.89 10.08 13.84
C SER A 413 -52.22 8.69 13.87
N ALA A 414 -53.04 7.64 13.90
CA ALA A 414 -52.66 6.29 13.47
C ALA A 414 -52.22 6.21 11.98
N ASN A 415 -52.13 7.34 11.29
CA ASN A 415 -51.74 7.44 9.89
C ASN A 415 -50.23 7.76 9.71
N ASP A 416 -49.48 8.07 10.78
CA ASP A 416 -48.08 8.51 10.66
C ASP A 416 -47.04 7.37 10.64
N TYR A 417 -47.44 6.12 10.90
CA TYR A 417 -46.53 4.96 10.85
C TYR A 417 -46.45 4.28 9.47
N GLY A 418 -47.24 4.76 8.50
CA GLY A 418 -47.26 4.27 7.13
C GLY A 418 -47.36 2.75 7.01
N CYS A 419 -46.82 2.23 5.89
CA CYS A 419 -46.87 0.81 5.56
C CYS A 419 -46.35 -0.14 6.66
N ILE A 420 -45.25 0.24 7.33
CA ILE A 420 -44.61 -0.64 8.34
C ILE A 420 -45.53 -0.78 9.56
N GLY A 421 -46.22 0.30 9.96
CA GLY A 421 -47.23 0.25 11.01
C GLY A 421 -48.36 -0.72 10.71
N ASP A 422 -48.85 -0.74 9.46
CA ASP A 422 -49.93 -1.64 9.04
C ASP A 422 -49.50 -3.12 9.04
N ILE A 423 -48.26 -3.41 8.61
CA ILE A 423 -47.68 -4.76 8.64
C ILE A 423 -47.48 -5.23 10.09
N GLN A 424 -46.93 -4.38 10.96
CA GLN A 424 -46.71 -4.72 12.38
C GLN A 424 -48.03 -4.91 13.14
N GLN A 425 -49.03 -4.07 12.86
CA GLN A 425 -50.36 -4.19 13.46
C GLN A 425 -51.07 -5.48 13.00
N ALA A 426 -50.93 -5.87 11.73
CA ALA A 426 -51.44 -7.13 11.21
C ALA A 426 -50.73 -8.35 11.85
N LYS A 427 -49.40 -8.29 12.02
CA LYS A 427 -48.61 -9.31 12.72
C LYS A 427 -49.04 -9.44 14.19
N PHE A 428 -49.23 -8.31 14.88
CA PHE A 428 -49.71 -8.28 16.25
C PHE A 428 -51.11 -8.89 16.38
N ASN A 429 -52.06 -8.52 15.51
CA ASN A 429 -53.41 -9.08 15.53
C ASN A 429 -53.42 -10.59 15.24
N HIS A 430 -52.58 -11.05 14.31
CA HIS A 430 -52.42 -12.47 14.00
C HIS A 430 -51.89 -13.26 15.20
N MET A 431 -50.89 -12.73 15.91
CA MET A 431 -50.32 -13.37 17.11
C MET A 431 -51.28 -13.34 18.29
N ARG A 432 -51.97 -12.21 18.53
CA ARG A 432 -52.94 -12.05 19.62
C ARG A 432 -54.10 -13.03 19.49
N ASP A 433 -54.56 -13.25 18.26
CA ASP A 433 -55.74 -14.08 17.97
C ASP A 433 -55.35 -15.53 17.61
N PHE A 434 -54.20 -16.02 18.11
CA PHE A 434 -53.71 -17.40 17.97
C PHE A 434 -53.64 -17.92 16.52
N GLY A 435 -53.15 -17.10 15.60
CA GLY A 435 -52.89 -17.50 14.22
C GLY A 435 -54.11 -17.42 13.31
N ARG A 436 -55.10 -16.56 13.61
CA ARG A 436 -56.23 -16.31 12.70
C ARG A 436 -55.74 -15.78 11.36
N ASP A 437 -56.37 -16.17 10.27
CA ASP A 437 -56.10 -15.55 8.97
C ASP A 437 -56.31 -14.02 9.03
N LEU A 438 -55.47 -13.28 8.31
CA LEU A 438 -55.64 -11.84 8.15
C LEU A 438 -57.01 -11.56 7.52
N ASN A 439 -57.72 -10.58 8.07
CA ASN A 439 -59.02 -10.20 7.54
C ASN A 439 -58.87 -9.31 6.28
N ALA A 440 -59.97 -9.10 5.57
CA ALA A 440 -59.95 -8.34 4.31
C ALA A 440 -59.42 -6.91 4.46
N SER A 441 -59.63 -6.25 5.62
CA SER A 441 -59.07 -4.91 5.86
C SER A 441 -57.56 -4.93 6.13
N GLU A 442 -57.05 -5.96 6.81
CA GLU A 442 -55.60 -6.14 7.05
C GLU A 442 -54.88 -6.45 5.74
N TYR A 443 -55.47 -7.30 4.88
CA TYR A 443 -54.96 -7.55 3.54
C TYR A 443 -54.99 -6.30 2.65
N ALA A 444 -56.07 -5.52 2.68
CA ALA A 444 -56.18 -4.29 1.89
C ALA A 444 -55.17 -3.22 2.31
N ALA A 445 -54.86 -3.10 3.60
CA ALA A 445 -53.83 -2.17 4.09
C ALA A 445 -52.43 -2.58 3.63
N ILE A 446 -52.10 -3.87 3.71
CA ILE A 446 -50.81 -4.39 3.21
C ILE A 446 -50.71 -4.22 1.68
N ASP A 447 -51.77 -4.55 0.93
CA ASP A 447 -51.79 -4.43 -0.53
C ASP A 447 -51.69 -2.96 -0.99
N GLN A 448 -52.39 -2.05 -0.30
CA GLN A 448 -52.33 -0.61 -0.55
C GLN A 448 -50.95 -0.02 -0.20
N CYS A 449 -50.28 -0.55 0.83
CA CYS A 449 -48.86 -0.26 1.06
C CYS A 449 -48.00 -0.67 -0.16
N LEU A 450 -48.11 -1.92 -0.61
CA LEU A 450 -47.23 -2.49 -1.64
C LEU A 450 -47.48 -1.85 -3.02
N ALA A 451 -48.71 -1.40 -3.28
CA ALA A 451 -49.09 -0.74 -4.53
C ALA A 451 -48.56 0.71 -4.68
N GLY A 452 -48.24 1.39 -3.58
CA GLY A 452 -47.82 2.81 -3.59
C GLY A 452 -46.31 3.06 -3.73
N ASN A 453 -45.48 2.03 -3.66
CA ASN A 453 -44.02 2.17 -3.62
C ASN A 453 -43.37 1.64 -4.92
N THR A 454 -43.13 2.53 -5.87
CA THR A 454 -42.53 2.20 -7.18
C THR A 454 -41.16 1.52 -7.07
N LYS A 455 -40.39 1.81 -6.02
CA LYS A 455 -39.09 1.15 -5.76
C LYS A 455 -39.23 -0.31 -5.36
N LEU A 456 -40.33 -0.66 -4.71
CA LEU A 456 -40.62 -2.05 -4.32
C LEU A 456 -41.14 -2.85 -5.54
N GLN A 457 -41.90 -2.22 -6.43
CA GLN A 457 -42.34 -2.81 -7.70
C GLN A 457 -41.16 -3.14 -8.61
N ASP A 458 -40.15 -2.25 -8.66
CA ASP A 458 -38.89 -2.48 -9.37
C ASP A 458 -38.06 -3.61 -8.72
N ALA A 459 -37.97 -3.65 -7.39
CA ALA A 459 -37.27 -4.73 -6.66
C ALA A 459 -37.94 -6.10 -6.82
N MET A 460 -39.27 -6.13 -7.01
CA MET A 460 -40.06 -7.36 -7.21
C MET A 460 -40.25 -7.74 -8.69
N GLY A 461 -39.73 -6.95 -9.64
CA GLY A 461 -39.86 -7.23 -11.08
C GLY A 461 -41.29 -7.14 -11.63
N ILE A 462 -42.18 -6.39 -10.98
CA ILE A 462 -43.57 -6.22 -11.41
C ILE A 462 -43.65 -4.97 -12.31
N PRO A 463 -44.01 -5.09 -13.60
CA PRO A 463 -44.04 -3.93 -14.50
C PRO A 463 -45.09 -2.91 -14.03
N ALA A 464 -44.65 -1.66 -13.87
CA ALA A 464 -45.51 -0.53 -13.50
C ALA A 464 -46.72 -0.44 -14.44
N ARG A 465 -47.93 -0.59 -13.89
CA ARG A 465 -49.16 -0.30 -14.64
C ARG A 465 -49.38 1.21 -14.63
N ASP A 466 -49.62 1.77 -15.80
CA ASP A 466 -50.01 3.16 -16.00
C ASP A 466 -51.38 3.43 -15.38
N ILE A 467 -51.38 4.01 -14.17
CA ILE A 467 -52.59 4.37 -13.40
C ILE A 467 -53.21 5.68 -13.92
N SER A 468 -52.59 6.38 -14.88
CA SER A 468 -52.99 7.75 -15.22
C SER A 468 -54.14 7.88 -16.23
N THR A 469 -54.57 6.81 -16.91
CA THR A 469 -55.49 6.94 -18.07
C THR A 469 -56.80 6.15 -18.01
N GLN A 470 -57.08 5.34 -16.99
CA GLN A 470 -58.40 4.71 -16.83
C GLN A 470 -58.97 5.01 -15.45
N GLY A 471 -60.06 5.79 -15.44
CA GLY A 471 -60.72 6.28 -14.24
C GLY A 471 -61.02 5.16 -13.24
N PHE A 472 -60.69 5.43 -11.99
CA PHE A 472 -60.96 4.57 -10.85
C PHE A 472 -62.48 4.49 -10.65
N ASP A 473 -63.09 3.31 -10.86
CA ASP A 473 -64.43 3.01 -10.37
C ASP A 473 -64.31 2.44 -8.95
N PRO A 474 -64.70 3.21 -7.91
CA PRO A 474 -64.59 2.76 -6.53
C PRO A 474 -65.48 1.55 -6.18
N ASN A 475 -66.32 1.06 -7.11
CA ASN A 475 -67.15 -0.14 -6.88
C ASN A 475 -66.48 -1.47 -7.29
N MET A 476 -65.28 -1.46 -7.89
CA MET A 476 -64.59 -2.71 -8.28
C MET A 476 -63.82 -3.41 -7.14
N VAL A 477 -63.79 -2.87 -5.93
CA VAL A 477 -63.17 -3.51 -4.76
C VAL A 477 -64.21 -3.77 -3.67
N THR A 478 -65.27 -4.47 -4.02
CA THR A 478 -66.05 -5.21 -3.03
C THR A 478 -66.29 -6.63 -3.52
N CYS A 479 -65.44 -7.57 -3.08
CA CYS A 479 -65.84 -8.97 -3.00
C CYS A 479 -66.86 -9.09 -1.86
N ASN A 480 -68.08 -8.56 -2.05
CA ASN A 480 -69.13 -8.65 -1.04
C ASN A 480 -69.92 -9.95 -1.27
N ASN A 481 -69.85 -10.86 -0.30
CA ASN A 481 -70.40 -12.22 -0.40
C ASN A 481 -71.78 -12.33 0.26
N ILE A 482 -72.77 -11.58 -0.23
CA ILE A 482 -74.15 -11.72 0.26
C ILE A 482 -75.09 -11.82 -0.94
N ASN A 483 -75.50 -13.06 -1.27
CA ASN A 483 -76.70 -13.29 -2.09
C ASN A 483 -77.92 -12.97 -1.23
N SER A 484 -78.72 -11.98 -1.62
CA SER A 484 -80.03 -11.66 -1.04
C SER A 484 -81.21 -12.14 -1.89
N ASP A 485 -81.00 -13.06 -2.85
CA ASP A 485 -82.09 -13.64 -3.66
C ASP A 485 -82.13 -15.18 -3.57
N PRO A 486 -83.22 -15.79 -3.02
CA PRO A 486 -83.41 -17.23 -2.94
C PRO A 486 -83.70 -17.94 -4.28
N ALA A 487 -83.83 -17.24 -5.41
CA ALA A 487 -84.28 -17.85 -6.68
C ALA A 487 -83.21 -18.00 -7.78
N ALA A 488 -81.95 -17.62 -7.55
CA ALA A 488 -80.91 -17.75 -8.58
C ALA A 488 -80.28 -19.16 -8.62
N PRO A 489 -80.16 -19.82 -9.80
CA PRO A 489 -79.55 -21.13 -9.92
C PRO A 489 -78.04 -21.06 -9.64
N SER A 490 -77.59 -21.96 -8.77
CA SER A 490 -76.19 -22.15 -8.35
C SER A 490 -75.29 -22.48 -9.53
N TYR A 491 -74.53 -21.48 -10.02
CA TYR A 491 -73.36 -21.68 -10.87
C TYR A 491 -72.09 -21.44 -10.05
N GLY A 492 -71.17 -22.40 -10.14
CA GLY A 492 -70.06 -22.58 -9.21
C GLY A 492 -68.94 -21.52 -9.22
N PHE A 493 -68.34 -21.42 -8.05
CA PHE A 493 -67.26 -20.57 -7.52
C PHE A 493 -65.95 -20.35 -8.32
N THR A 494 -65.86 -20.53 -9.64
CA THR A 494 -64.53 -20.62 -10.30
C THR A 494 -64.06 -19.50 -11.22
N ASN A 495 -64.90 -18.56 -11.67
CA ASN A 495 -64.55 -17.79 -12.88
C ASN A 495 -64.62 -16.25 -12.75
N ASN A 496 -64.12 -15.64 -11.67
CA ASN A 496 -63.71 -14.23 -11.77
C ASN A 496 -62.23 -14.18 -12.19
N PRO A 497 -61.92 -13.97 -13.48
CA PRO A 497 -60.56 -14.09 -14.00
C PRO A 497 -59.60 -13.06 -13.40
N THR A 498 -60.09 -11.91 -12.91
CA THR A 498 -59.27 -10.87 -12.30
C THR A 498 -58.81 -11.28 -10.89
N CYS A 499 -59.71 -11.87 -10.09
CA CYS A 499 -59.34 -12.42 -8.78
C CYS A 499 -58.44 -13.66 -8.90
N VAL A 500 -58.69 -14.52 -9.88
CA VAL A 500 -57.84 -15.72 -10.11
C VAL A 500 -56.44 -15.30 -10.58
N ALA A 501 -56.32 -14.33 -11.49
CA ALA A 501 -55.03 -13.84 -11.97
C ALA A 501 -54.21 -13.09 -10.89
N ALA A 502 -54.86 -12.35 -9.99
CA ALA A 502 -54.17 -11.72 -8.84
C ALA A 502 -53.70 -12.77 -7.83
N ARG A 503 -54.56 -13.73 -7.49
CA ARG A 503 -54.23 -14.85 -6.58
C ARG A 503 -53.08 -15.70 -7.11
N ASP A 504 -53.07 -16.01 -8.40
CA ASP A 504 -52.06 -16.88 -9.00
C ASP A 504 -50.70 -16.16 -9.16
N LYS A 505 -50.68 -14.83 -9.29
CA LYS A 505 -49.45 -14.02 -9.25
C LYS A 505 -48.86 -13.90 -7.85
N ILE A 506 -49.71 -13.73 -6.84
CA ILE A 506 -49.30 -13.73 -5.43
C ILE A 506 -48.78 -15.13 -5.03
N ARG A 507 -49.43 -16.21 -5.50
CA ARG A 507 -48.93 -17.59 -5.34
C ARG A 507 -47.55 -17.81 -5.96
N LEU A 508 -47.32 -17.31 -7.17
CA LEU A 508 -46.04 -17.49 -7.87
C LEU A 508 -44.89 -16.72 -7.20
N ALA A 509 -45.17 -15.57 -6.58
CA ALA A 509 -44.19 -14.76 -5.88
C ALA A 509 -43.85 -15.28 -4.46
N LEU A 510 -44.76 -16.04 -3.83
CA LEU A 510 -44.64 -16.51 -2.44
C LEU A 510 -44.32 -18.02 -2.30
N GLY A 511 -44.24 -18.77 -3.40
CA GLY A 511 -44.00 -20.22 -3.43
C GLY A 511 -45.26 -21.06 -3.22
N ASP A 512 -45.28 -22.29 -3.75
CA ASP A 512 -46.48 -23.14 -3.79
C ASP A 512 -46.92 -23.62 -2.40
N PHE A 513 -48.17 -23.32 -2.04
CA PHE A 513 -48.82 -23.70 -0.79
C PHE A 513 -49.37 -25.13 -0.87
N ASN A 514 -48.77 -26.06 -0.10
CA ASN A 514 -49.35 -27.38 0.11
C ASN A 514 -50.39 -27.29 1.26
N PRO A 515 -51.67 -27.69 1.08
CA PRO A 515 -52.76 -27.40 2.03
C PRO A 515 -52.75 -28.24 3.33
N GLY A 516 -51.59 -28.72 3.78
CA GLY A 516 -51.46 -29.67 4.90
C GLY A 516 -50.79 -29.15 6.18
N THR A 517 -50.17 -27.96 6.19
CA THR A 517 -49.42 -27.46 7.36
C THR A 517 -49.69 -25.97 7.60
N THR A 518 -50.77 -25.65 8.31
CA THR A 518 -51.41 -24.31 8.28
C THR A 518 -50.99 -23.30 9.35
N GLN A 519 -50.05 -23.57 10.26
CA GLN A 519 -49.86 -22.67 11.41
C GLN A 519 -48.51 -21.96 11.56
N ARG A 520 -47.46 -22.31 10.79
CA ARG A 520 -46.14 -21.66 10.93
C ARG A 520 -45.71 -20.80 9.74
N LEU A 521 -46.43 -20.84 8.62
CA LEU A 521 -45.95 -20.28 7.34
C LEU A 521 -46.50 -18.88 6.99
N CYS A 522 -47.56 -18.41 7.67
CA CYS A 522 -48.06 -17.04 7.45
C CYS A 522 -47.17 -15.98 8.11
N VAL A 523 -46.54 -16.31 9.26
CA VAL A 523 -45.55 -15.43 9.91
C VAL A 523 -44.31 -15.27 9.04
N SER A 524 -43.85 -16.34 8.36
CA SER A 524 -42.71 -16.26 7.44
C SER A 524 -43.00 -15.43 6.18
N ALA A 525 -44.25 -15.37 5.71
CA ALA A 525 -44.62 -14.53 4.57
C ALA A 525 -44.68 -13.03 4.94
N LEU A 526 -45.18 -12.72 6.14
CA LEU A 526 -45.12 -11.35 6.71
C LEU A 526 -43.66 -10.94 6.98
N GLU A 527 -42.83 -11.83 7.51
CA GLU A 527 -41.39 -11.60 7.71
C GLU A 527 -40.63 -11.49 6.39
N PHE A 528 -41.05 -12.19 5.34
CA PHE A 528 -40.49 -12.02 4.01
C PHE A 528 -40.88 -10.68 3.38
N ALA A 529 -42.13 -10.21 3.54
CA ALA A 529 -42.55 -8.90 3.07
C ALA A 529 -41.83 -7.77 3.81
N GLU A 530 -41.67 -7.91 5.13
CA GLU A 530 -40.84 -7.05 5.98
C GLU A 530 -39.38 -7.05 5.51
N ALA A 531 -38.80 -8.25 5.31
CA ALA A 531 -37.45 -8.40 4.80
C ALA A 531 -37.28 -7.81 3.39
N THR A 532 -38.26 -7.94 2.48
CA THR A 532 -38.18 -7.42 1.10
C THR A 532 -38.23 -5.90 1.07
N VAL A 533 -39.03 -5.29 1.96
CA VAL A 533 -39.04 -3.83 2.20
C VAL A 533 -37.69 -3.36 2.78
N ILE A 534 -37.02 -4.19 3.59
CA ILE A 534 -35.70 -3.92 4.16
C ILE A 534 -34.57 -4.15 3.12
N THR A 535 -34.61 -5.23 2.34
CA THR A 535 -33.58 -5.66 1.37
C THR A 535 -33.66 -4.93 0.03
N GLY A 536 -34.75 -4.22 -0.27
CA GLY A 536 -34.79 -3.23 -1.36
C GLY A 536 -33.84 -2.04 -1.15
N ARG A 537 -33.07 -2.01 -0.06
CA ARG A 537 -31.96 -1.08 0.19
C ARG A 537 -30.66 -1.76 -0.24
N GLU A 538 -30.03 -1.26 -1.30
CA GLU A 538 -28.81 -1.83 -1.90
C GLU A 538 -27.57 -1.90 -0.96
N THR A 539 -27.64 -1.45 0.30
CA THR A 539 -26.51 -1.53 1.26
C THR A 539 -26.88 -1.78 2.73
N GLY A 540 -28.09 -2.28 3.05
CA GLY A 540 -28.49 -2.54 4.44
C GLY A 540 -28.22 -3.98 4.90
N GLY A 541 -27.24 -4.18 5.77
CA GLY A 541 -27.10 -5.44 6.52
C GLY A 541 -28.33 -5.73 7.40
N SER A 542 -28.60 -7.02 7.65
CA SER A 542 -29.75 -7.54 8.41
C SER A 542 -29.93 -6.91 9.79
N ALA A 543 -31.21 -6.73 10.17
CA ALA A 543 -31.65 -6.12 11.43
C ALA A 543 -31.20 -6.89 12.68
N SER A 544 -30.64 -6.11 13.62
CA SER A 544 -30.39 -6.34 15.05
C SER A 544 -30.07 -7.77 15.53
N LEU A 545 -28.79 -8.04 15.76
CA LEU A 545 -28.35 -8.99 16.78
C LEU A 545 -28.00 -8.20 18.05
N ALA A 546 -28.59 -8.55 19.19
CA ALA A 546 -28.21 -8.03 20.51
C ALA A 546 -26.80 -8.55 20.86
N ILE A 547 -25.78 -7.82 20.45
CA ILE A 547 -24.38 -8.00 20.89
C ILE A 547 -23.98 -6.69 21.56
N PRO A 548 -23.28 -6.71 22.71
CA PRO A 548 -22.66 -5.51 23.27
C PRO A 548 -21.79 -4.82 22.20
N ILE A 549 -22.20 -3.64 21.76
CA ILE A 549 -21.60 -2.90 20.62
C ILE A 549 -20.44 -2.03 21.11
N ASN A 550 -19.50 -2.61 21.86
CA ASN A 550 -18.31 -1.87 22.29
C ASN A 550 -17.30 -1.86 21.13
N ASN A 551 -16.92 -0.67 20.65
CA ASN A 551 -15.97 -0.44 19.55
C ASN A 551 -16.40 -1.05 18.19
N GLN A 552 -17.69 -1.07 17.84
CA GLN A 552 -18.05 -1.35 16.45
C GLN A 552 -17.84 -0.08 15.62
N CYS A 553 -17.13 -0.24 14.50
CA CYS A 553 -16.73 0.86 13.65
C CYS A 553 -17.12 0.58 12.20
N THR A 554 -17.76 1.54 11.54
CA THR A 554 -18.08 1.52 10.10
C THR A 554 -17.20 2.51 9.35
N GLY A 555 -17.31 2.59 8.02
CA GLY A 555 -16.70 3.69 7.27
C GLY A 555 -17.48 5.01 7.43
N LEU A 556 -16.94 6.08 6.86
CA LEU A 556 -17.60 7.38 6.72
C LEU A 556 -18.38 7.44 5.40
N ASP A 557 -19.65 7.84 5.47
CA ASP A 557 -20.41 8.32 4.31
C ASP A 557 -20.30 9.85 4.23
N ALA A 558 -20.47 10.44 3.04
CA ALA A 558 -20.43 11.89 2.88
C ALA A 558 -21.76 12.43 2.39
N PHE A 559 -22.34 13.31 3.21
CA PHE A 559 -23.52 14.09 2.88
C PHE A 559 -23.10 15.52 2.49
N GLN A 560 -23.34 15.93 1.25
CA GLN A 560 -23.16 17.34 0.91
C GLN A 560 -24.29 18.15 1.56
N LEU A 561 -23.94 18.92 2.59
CA LEU A 561 -24.78 20.00 3.08
C LEU A 561 -24.66 21.16 2.09
N ASP A 562 -25.68 21.38 1.26
CA ASP A 562 -25.76 22.60 0.47
C ASP A 562 -25.99 23.78 1.45
N PRO A 563 -25.09 24.78 1.46
CA PRO A 563 -25.15 25.91 2.39
C PRO A 563 -26.40 26.78 2.23
N ASN A 564 -27.21 26.60 1.18
CA ASN A 564 -28.47 27.30 0.95
C ASN A 564 -29.72 26.45 1.27
N LEU A 565 -29.56 25.21 1.76
CA LEU A 565 -30.60 24.18 1.78
C LEU A 565 -31.32 24.05 3.13
N PHE A 566 -31.49 25.18 3.83
CA PHE A 566 -32.44 25.27 4.95
C PHE A 566 -33.92 25.26 4.51
N ASN A 567 -34.20 25.11 3.21
CA ASN A 567 -35.54 24.92 2.68
C ASN A 567 -35.64 23.49 2.14
N ASN A 568 -36.51 22.71 2.79
CA ASN A 568 -36.80 21.30 2.54
C ASN A 568 -36.76 20.87 1.06
N ASP A 569 -36.25 19.65 0.88
CA ASP A 569 -36.36 18.75 -0.27
C ASP A 569 -35.16 18.67 -1.21
N SER A 570 -34.48 17.51 -1.08
CA SER A 570 -33.46 16.88 -1.93
C SER A 570 -31.99 17.08 -1.54
N ILE A 571 -31.55 16.31 -0.53
CA ILE A 571 -30.14 15.93 -0.42
C ILE A 571 -29.83 15.02 -1.61
N ILE A 572 -29.07 15.54 -2.57
CA ILE A 572 -28.52 14.76 -3.67
C ILE A 572 -27.41 13.90 -3.07
N ARG A 573 -27.63 12.58 -2.98
CA ARG A 573 -26.54 11.63 -2.70
C ARG A 573 -25.54 11.72 -3.86
N THR A 574 -24.40 12.36 -3.64
CA THR A 574 -23.39 12.59 -4.70
C THR A 574 -22.47 11.39 -4.95
N GLY A 575 -22.83 10.20 -4.48
CA GLY A 575 -21.96 9.03 -4.49
C GLY A 575 -20.95 9.03 -3.33
N PRO A 576 -20.04 8.04 -3.29
CA PRO A 576 -19.11 7.88 -2.18
C PRO A 576 -18.18 9.10 -2.01
N PRO A 577 -17.79 9.44 -0.77
CA PRO A 577 -16.87 10.56 -0.51
C PRO A 577 -15.55 10.40 -1.26
N THR A 578 -15.00 11.50 -1.75
CA THR A 578 -13.59 11.54 -2.18
C THR A 578 -12.65 11.75 -1.00
N ILE A 579 -11.37 11.41 -1.15
CA ILE A 579 -10.33 11.66 -0.12
C ILE A 579 -10.30 13.16 0.25
N ASN A 580 -10.40 14.03 -0.76
CA ASN A 580 -10.41 15.48 -0.58
C ASN A 580 -11.69 15.99 0.10
N GLN A 581 -12.82 15.31 -0.08
CA GLN A 581 -14.04 15.62 0.69
C GLN A 581 -13.90 15.16 2.15
N LEU A 582 -13.32 13.99 2.40
CA LEU A 582 -13.12 13.48 3.75
C LEU A 582 -12.13 14.32 4.55
N ILE A 583 -10.99 14.71 3.96
CA ILE A 583 -9.99 15.60 4.60
C ILE A 583 -10.40 17.09 4.51
N GLY A 584 -11.27 17.42 3.56
CA GLY A 584 -11.75 18.74 3.17
C GLY A 584 -10.80 19.56 2.27
N PRO A 585 -11.33 20.33 1.30
CA PRO A 585 -10.55 21.02 0.25
C PRO A 585 -9.61 22.12 0.77
N THR A 586 -9.83 22.61 2.00
CA THR A 586 -8.97 23.59 2.68
C THR A 586 -8.04 22.97 3.72
N GLY A 587 -7.95 21.64 3.79
CA GLY A 587 -7.32 20.92 4.90
C GLY A 587 -8.10 21.16 6.18
N THR A 588 -9.42 21.03 6.13
CA THR A 588 -10.31 21.07 7.28
C THR A 588 -11.21 19.89 7.10
N PHE A 589 -11.09 18.84 7.95
CA PHE A 589 -12.07 17.76 7.93
C PHE A 589 -13.45 18.39 7.88
N ILE A 590 -14.28 18.01 6.91
CA ILE A 590 -15.64 18.54 6.83
C ILE A 590 -16.27 18.12 8.15
N GLN A 591 -16.46 19.11 9.02
CA GLN A 591 -17.13 18.92 10.28
C GLN A 591 -18.60 18.76 9.90
N PHE A 592 -19.06 17.50 9.86
CA PHE A 592 -20.47 17.18 9.80
C PHE A 592 -21.08 17.57 11.17
N GLY A 593 -21.47 18.84 11.33
CA GLY A 593 -22.04 19.45 12.55
C GLY A 593 -21.00 19.79 13.64
N LEU A 594 -20.91 20.97 14.26
CA LEU A 594 -21.83 22.07 14.51
C LEU A 594 -21.00 23.36 14.51
N THR A 595 -21.18 24.25 13.53
CA THR A 595 -20.67 25.62 13.61
C THR A 595 -21.63 26.47 14.46
N GLY A 596 -21.68 26.19 15.75
CA GLY A 596 -22.25 27.10 16.75
C GLY A 596 -21.11 27.86 17.42
N PRO A 597 -20.98 29.19 17.26
CA PRO A 597 -19.85 29.94 17.83
C PRO A 597 -19.80 30.00 19.37
N ASN A 598 -20.70 29.32 20.10
CA ASN A 598 -20.86 29.45 21.56
C ASN A 598 -21.48 28.19 22.22
N ASP A 599 -21.05 26.98 21.92
CA ASP A 599 -21.57 25.79 22.63
C ASP A 599 -21.05 25.67 24.07
N GLY A 600 -20.08 26.48 24.51
CA GLY A 600 -19.71 26.59 25.94
C GLY A 600 -19.11 25.33 26.57
N LEU A 601 -18.92 24.27 25.77
CA LEU A 601 -18.43 22.97 26.21
C LEU A 601 -16.91 22.81 26.08
N GLY A 602 -16.21 23.80 25.55
CA GLY A 602 -14.74 23.84 25.55
C GLY A 602 -14.06 22.80 24.66
N TYR A 603 -14.79 22.15 23.75
CA TYR A 603 -14.19 21.23 22.79
C TYR A 603 -13.35 22.01 21.76
N ALA A 604 -12.06 21.71 21.69
CA ALA A 604 -11.19 22.25 20.67
C ALA A 604 -11.54 21.60 19.33
N ALA A 605 -12.16 22.37 18.43
CA ALA A 605 -12.42 21.95 17.05
C ALA A 605 -11.15 21.38 16.39
N VAL A 606 -11.30 20.50 15.39
CA VAL A 606 -10.17 20.08 14.54
C VAL A 606 -9.45 21.35 14.17
N THR A 607 -8.22 21.52 14.63
CA THR A 607 -7.48 22.66 14.14
C THR A 607 -7.26 22.36 12.66
N LYS A 608 -7.68 23.29 11.80
CA LYS A 608 -7.31 23.30 10.38
C LYS A 608 -5.85 22.87 10.15
N ALA A 609 -4.96 23.21 11.09
CA ALA A 609 -3.58 22.74 11.12
C ALA A 609 -3.39 21.21 11.10
N GLN A 610 -4.15 20.40 11.84
CA GLN A 610 -3.98 18.93 11.89
C GLN A 610 -4.40 18.24 10.59
N ALA A 611 -5.56 18.62 10.05
CA ALA A 611 -6.00 18.12 8.75
C ALA A 611 -5.03 18.53 7.63
N GLN A 612 -4.49 19.75 7.70
CA GLN A 612 -3.41 20.19 6.83
C GLN A 612 -2.12 19.38 7.01
N THR A 613 -1.79 18.95 8.22
CA THR A 613 -0.64 18.05 8.46
C THR A 613 -0.84 16.70 7.78
N VAL A 614 -1.99 16.04 7.96
CA VAL A 614 -2.28 14.75 7.30
C VAL A 614 -2.25 14.88 5.78
N LEU A 615 -2.85 15.95 5.23
CA LEU A 615 -2.81 16.21 3.80
C LEU A 615 -1.39 16.48 3.29
N ALA A 616 -0.59 17.26 4.04
CA ALA A 616 0.79 17.54 3.70
C ALA A 616 1.64 16.28 3.71
N ASP A 617 1.48 15.42 4.73
CA ASP A 617 2.17 14.13 4.82
C ASP A 617 1.78 13.20 3.68
N LEU A 618 0.48 13.12 3.34
CA LEU A 618 0.00 12.34 2.20
C LEU A 618 0.60 12.84 0.88
N ILE A 619 0.60 14.15 0.65
CA ILE A 619 1.22 14.77 -0.54
C ILE A 619 2.73 14.50 -0.56
N GLN A 620 3.39 14.56 0.59
CA GLN A 620 4.81 14.25 0.73
C GLN A 620 5.11 12.80 0.33
N ARG A 621 4.30 11.83 0.80
CA ARG A 621 4.43 10.43 0.38
C ARG A 621 4.18 10.25 -1.11
N ILE A 622 3.23 10.98 -1.70
CA ILE A 622 3.02 10.95 -3.16
C ILE A 622 4.24 11.47 -3.91
N LYS A 623 4.93 12.50 -3.39
CA LYS A 623 6.17 13.02 -3.97
C LYS A 623 7.35 12.05 -3.81
N GLU A 624 7.38 11.22 -2.78
CA GLU A 624 8.36 10.12 -2.69
C GLU A 624 8.18 9.08 -3.80
N LEU A 625 6.93 8.84 -4.26
CA LEU A 625 6.64 7.98 -5.43
C LEU A 625 7.08 8.65 -6.73
N LYS A 626 6.66 9.91 -6.93
CA LYS A 626 6.95 10.71 -8.11
C LYS A 626 7.38 12.12 -7.68
N PRO A 627 8.69 12.41 -7.62
CA PRO A 627 9.20 13.71 -7.13
C PRO A 627 8.69 14.91 -7.93
N SER A 628 8.46 14.70 -9.23
CA SER A 628 7.95 15.69 -10.17
C SER A 628 6.41 15.84 -10.15
N ALA A 629 5.70 15.15 -9.26
CA ALA A 629 4.23 15.18 -9.22
C ALA A 629 3.72 16.61 -9.01
N THR A 630 2.93 17.07 -9.98
CA THR A 630 2.30 18.40 -9.93
C THR A 630 0.98 18.37 -9.18
N ALA A 631 0.50 19.53 -8.71
CA ALA A 631 -0.83 19.63 -8.10
C ALA A 631 -1.96 19.12 -9.02
N ALA A 632 -1.80 19.28 -10.34
CA ALA A 632 -2.76 18.80 -11.34
C ALA A 632 -2.78 17.26 -11.45
N GLU A 633 -1.66 16.58 -11.20
CA GLU A 633 -1.61 15.11 -11.17
C GLU A 633 -2.12 14.55 -9.84
N ILE A 634 -1.93 15.28 -8.74
CA ILE A 634 -2.37 14.87 -7.40
C ILE A 634 -3.87 15.08 -7.21
N ALA A 635 -4.45 16.15 -7.76
CA ALA A 635 -5.87 16.48 -7.55
C ALA A 635 -6.84 15.35 -7.97
N PRO A 636 -6.68 14.66 -9.12
CA PRO A 636 -7.51 13.51 -9.47
C PRO A 636 -7.42 12.35 -8.47
N ILE A 637 -6.22 12.09 -7.92
CA ILE A 637 -6.02 11.05 -6.90
C ILE A 637 -6.82 11.39 -5.64
N LEU A 638 -6.71 12.64 -5.16
CA LEU A 638 -7.45 13.10 -3.98
C LEU A 638 -8.97 13.18 -4.22
N ASN A 639 -9.39 13.43 -5.47
CA ASN A 639 -10.82 13.48 -5.84
C ASN A 639 -11.38 12.10 -6.23
N THR A 640 -10.66 11.01 -6.00
CA THR A 640 -11.18 9.67 -6.24
C THR A 640 -12.14 9.26 -5.12
N PRO A 641 -13.37 8.81 -5.43
CA PRO A 641 -14.31 8.31 -4.44
C PRO A 641 -13.79 7.07 -3.71
N VAL A 642 -13.93 7.01 -2.39
CA VAL A 642 -13.54 5.89 -1.53
C VAL A 642 -14.82 5.19 -1.02
N PRO A 643 -15.21 4.05 -1.61
CA PRO A 643 -16.42 3.33 -1.19
C PRO A 643 -16.40 2.95 0.29
N LEU A 644 -17.57 2.90 0.91
CA LEU A 644 -17.72 2.41 2.28
C LEU A 644 -17.23 0.94 2.38
N GLY A 645 -16.41 0.64 3.39
CA GLY A 645 -15.69 -0.62 3.55
C GLY A 645 -14.55 -0.84 2.54
N GLY A 646 -14.34 0.09 1.61
CA GLY A 646 -13.38 -0.04 0.52
C GLY A 646 -11.95 0.34 0.92
N VAL A 647 -10.99 -0.29 0.25
CA VAL A 647 -9.57 0.08 0.31
C VAL A 647 -9.04 0.39 -1.08
N LEU A 648 -8.45 1.56 -1.22
CA LEU A 648 -7.78 2.02 -2.43
C LEU A 648 -6.27 2.14 -2.17
N TYR A 649 -5.49 1.98 -3.22
CA TYR A 649 -4.04 2.03 -3.17
C TYR A 649 -3.53 3.07 -4.15
N ILE A 650 -2.75 4.03 -3.66
CA ILE A 650 -2.08 5.04 -4.47
C ILE A 650 -0.66 4.54 -4.74
N PHE A 651 -0.25 4.49 -6.00
CA PHE A 651 1.09 4.04 -6.40
C PHE A 651 1.54 4.73 -7.69
N ALA A 652 2.84 4.63 -7.99
CA ALA A 652 3.38 5.03 -9.29
C ALA A 652 3.43 3.82 -10.24
N ASP A 653 2.75 3.89 -11.38
CA ASP A 653 2.94 2.96 -12.48
C ASP A 653 4.21 3.34 -13.26
N ASN A 654 5.23 2.48 -13.14
CA ASN A 654 6.55 2.66 -13.74
C ASN A 654 6.71 1.97 -15.10
N THR A 655 5.60 1.63 -15.78
CA THR A 655 5.66 1.16 -17.18
C THR A 655 6.47 2.09 -18.08
N ASP A 656 6.36 3.41 -17.87
CA ASP A 656 7.35 4.38 -18.33
C ASP A 656 8.27 4.77 -17.18
N THR A 657 9.48 4.20 -17.16
CA THR A 657 10.47 4.45 -16.10
C THR A 657 10.94 5.90 -16.03
N ASN A 658 10.82 6.65 -17.13
CA ASN A 658 11.24 8.05 -17.21
C ASN A 658 10.12 9.00 -16.74
N ASN A 659 8.87 8.64 -16.98
CA ASN A 659 7.71 9.41 -16.55
C ASN A 659 6.64 8.52 -15.90
N PRO A 660 6.86 8.07 -14.65
CA PRO A 660 5.89 7.25 -13.96
C PRO A 660 4.55 7.97 -13.82
N THR A 661 3.44 7.24 -13.92
CA THR A 661 2.09 7.80 -13.79
C THR A 661 1.50 7.46 -12.44
N LEU A 662 0.98 8.45 -11.71
CA LEU A 662 0.29 8.19 -10.44
C LEU A 662 -1.05 7.51 -10.72
N ARG A 663 -1.36 6.45 -9.98
CA ARG A 663 -2.60 5.69 -10.07
C ARG A 663 -3.20 5.48 -8.70
N ILE A 664 -4.52 5.36 -8.67
CA ILE A 664 -5.29 4.93 -7.51
C ILE A 664 -6.27 3.84 -7.94
N THR A 665 -6.19 2.66 -7.31
CA THR A 665 -7.04 1.51 -7.68
C THR A 665 -7.44 0.71 -6.44
N PRO A 666 -8.54 -0.07 -6.49
CA PRO A 666 -8.76 -1.12 -5.51
C PRO A 666 -7.71 -2.24 -5.63
N GLN A 667 -7.74 -3.19 -4.70
CA GLN A 667 -6.80 -4.32 -4.65
C GLN A 667 -6.67 -5.07 -5.98
N SER A 668 -7.78 -5.29 -6.69
CA SER A 668 -7.80 -6.00 -7.99
C SER A 668 -7.01 -5.30 -9.12
N GLY A 669 -6.70 -4.00 -8.97
CA GLY A 669 -5.93 -3.22 -9.93
C GLY A 669 -4.45 -3.05 -9.57
N LEU A 670 -4.00 -3.68 -8.49
CA LEU A 670 -2.61 -3.58 -8.04
C LEU A 670 -1.66 -4.32 -8.98
N PRO A 671 -0.47 -3.77 -9.28
CA PRO A 671 0.60 -4.53 -9.91
C PRO A 671 1.05 -5.65 -8.98
N ALA A 672 1.47 -6.78 -9.56
CA ALA A 672 1.84 -8.01 -8.82
C ALA A 672 2.94 -7.82 -7.76
N ARG A 673 3.74 -6.76 -7.86
CA ARG A 673 4.77 -6.40 -6.87
C ARG A 673 4.21 -5.87 -5.55
N ILE A 674 3.00 -5.30 -5.57
CA ILE A 674 2.35 -4.76 -4.38
C ILE A 674 1.53 -5.90 -3.80
N ASP A 675 2.02 -6.45 -2.69
CA ASP A 675 1.31 -7.48 -1.94
C ASP A 675 0.54 -6.86 -0.78
N PRO A 676 -0.79 -6.66 -0.92
CA PRO A 676 -1.63 -6.07 0.12
C PRO A 676 -1.71 -6.93 1.38
N SER A 677 -1.39 -8.23 1.31
CA SER A 677 -1.37 -9.09 2.50
C SER A 677 -0.19 -8.80 3.43
N ARG A 678 0.81 -8.06 2.95
CA ARG A 678 2.02 -7.70 3.70
C ARG A 678 2.03 -6.27 4.21
N VAL A 679 0.89 -5.57 4.13
CA VAL A 679 0.77 -4.22 4.70
C VAL A 679 0.90 -4.33 6.20
N VAL A 680 2.05 -3.93 6.70
CA VAL A 680 2.27 -3.78 8.13
C VAL A 680 2.85 -2.38 8.32
N VAL A 681 2.04 -1.49 8.89
CA VAL A 681 2.49 -0.17 9.31
C VAL A 681 3.49 -0.31 10.45
N ASP A 682 4.53 0.51 10.42
CA ASP A 682 5.62 0.51 11.40
C ASP A 682 5.92 1.90 11.96
N GLY A 683 5.23 2.95 11.49
CA GLY A 683 5.29 4.27 12.10
C GLY A 683 4.29 4.43 13.23
N THR A 684 4.42 5.53 13.96
CA THR A 684 3.52 5.88 15.05
C THR A 684 2.25 6.47 14.44
N PRO A 685 1.06 5.91 14.73
CA PRO A 685 -0.18 6.49 14.23
C PRO A 685 -0.31 7.95 14.67
N VAL A 686 -0.46 8.86 13.71
CA VAL A 686 -0.92 10.22 13.97
C VAL A 686 -2.43 10.12 14.15
N ILE A 687 -2.81 9.79 15.38
CA ILE A 687 -4.22 9.66 15.76
C ILE A 687 -4.75 11.06 16.07
N SER A 688 -5.78 11.47 15.35
CA SER A 688 -6.66 12.55 15.76
C SER A 688 -7.84 11.95 16.54
N THR A 689 -7.62 11.56 17.80
CA THR A 689 -8.68 11.19 18.78
C THR A 689 -8.73 12.23 19.90
N THR A 690 -9.66 12.27 20.87
CA THR A 690 -9.55 12.95 22.21
C THR A 690 -9.63 11.89 23.30
N ASP A 691 -8.87 12.02 24.39
CA ASP A 691 -8.91 11.11 25.52
C ASP A 691 -9.66 11.74 26.69
N GLN A 692 -10.24 10.87 27.51
CA GLN A 692 -11.12 11.23 28.61
C GLN A 692 -10.39 11.98 29.72
N ILE A 693 -11.06 13.01 30.22
CA ILE A 693 -10.72 13.70 31.45
C ILE A 693 -10.89 12.71 32.60
N GLY A 694 -9.82 12.00 32.96
CA GLY A 694 -9.69 11.48 34.30
C GLY A 694 -9.64 12.67 35.28
N PRO A 695 -10.40 12.66 36.38
CA PRO A 695 -10.42 13.77 37.32
C PRO A 695 -9.07 13.87 38.06
N GLY A 696 -8.11 14.61 37.50
CA GLY A 696 -6.92 15.07 38.25
C GLY A 696 -5.54 15.01 37.58
N GLY A 697 -5.39 14.71 36.29
CA GLY A 697 -4.05 14.61 35.67
C GLY A 697 -3.88 15.50 34.43
N VAL A 698 -3.09 16.58 34.54
CA VAL A 698 -2.69 17.40 33.40
C VAL A 698 -1.58 16.67 32.62
N VAL A 699 -1.93 16.10 31.47
CA VAL A 699 -0.95 15.74 30.43
C VAL A 699 -1.43 16.33 29.11
N GLN A 700 -0.62 17.24 28.55
CA GLN A 700 -0.86 17.83 27.24
C GLN A 700 -0.49 16.83 26.14
N GLN A 701 -1.48 16.24 25.48
CA GLN A 701 -1.32 15.77 24.11
C GLN A 701 -2.58 16.06 23.28
N LYS A 702 -2.33 16.34 22.01
CA LYS A 702 -3.10 17.11 21.03
C LYS A 702 -4.14 16.21 20.36
N LEU A 703 -5.42 16.37 20.72
CA LEU A 703 -6.42 15.30 20.58
C LEU A 703 -7.81 15.89 20.19
N LEU A 704 -8.40 15.45 19.07
CA LEU A 704 -9.69 15.80 18.48
C LEU A 704 -10.78 14.70 18.57
N LEU A 705 -11.96 15.08 19.05
CA LEU A 705 -13.23 14.35 19.06
C LEU A 705 -14.25 15.34 18.50
N VAL A 706 -15.06 14.91 17.55
CA VAL A 706 -16.45 15.38 17.52
C VAL A 706 -17.22 14.27 18.22
N SER A 707 -17.24 14.29 19.55
CA SER A 707 -18.34 13.64 20.25
C SER A 707 -19.50 14.61 20.19
N ASP A 708 -20.60 14.24 19.55
CA ASP A 708 -21.88 14.79 19.98
C ASP A 708 -22.21 14.17 21.35
N SER A 709 -21.50 14.63 22.38
CA SER A 709 -21.94 14.46 23.75
C SER A 709 -22.65 15.74 24.13
N SER A 710 -23.89 15.89 23.62
CA SER A 710 -24.87 16.78 24.24
C SER A 710 -25.10 16.29 25.68
N GLY A 711 -24.25 16.75 26.58
CA GLY A 711 -24.29 16.46 27.99
C GLY A 711 -25.64 16.91 28.56
N GLY A 712 -26.45 15.94 28.98
CA GLY A 712 -27.33 16.04 30.15
C GLY A 712 -28.32 17.19 30.23
N GLY A 713 -28.62 17.89 29.14
CA GLY A 713 -29.69 18.89 29.09
C GLY A 713 -31.02 18.18 28.87
N SER A 714 -31.84 18.06 29.90
CA SER A 714 -33.17 17.41 29.92
C SER A 714 -34.24 18.08 29.02
N GLY A 715 -33.85 18.74 27.94
CA GLY A 715 -34.73 19.42 27.00
C GLY A 715 -34.62 18.84 25.59
N ASN A 716 -35.37 17.76 25.35
CA ASN A 716 -36.04 17.38 24.09
C ASN A 716 -35.53 17.97 22.75
N SER A 717 -34.22 17.99 22.51
CA SER A 717 -33.61 18.60 21.33
C SER A 717 -32.70 17.58 20.66
N GLY A 718 -33.29 16.86 19.72
CA GLY A 718 -32.65 16.25 18.55
C GLY A 718 -31.26 15.64 18.74
N TYR A 719 -31.20 14.39 19.20
CA TYR A 719 -30.11 13.45 18.89
C TYR A 719 -30.09 13.02 17.41
N LEU A 720 -30.87 13.71 16.59
CA LEU A 720 -30.95 13.53 15.16
C LEU A 720 -30.54 14.89 14.60
N ASP A 721 -29.36 14.98 14.00
CA ASP A 721 -29.25 15.92 12.91
C ASP A 721 -30.07 15.37 11.73
N ARG A 722 -31.40 15.45 11.89
CA ARG A 722 -32.38 15.11 10.85
C ARG A 722 -32.16 15.96 9.61
N ASN A 723 -31.38 17.05 9.71
CA ASN A 723 -31.10 18.00 8.64
C ASN A 723 -29.68 17.82 8.05
N GLY A 724 -28.74 17.20 8.77
CA GLY A 724 -27.33 16.99 8.39
C GLY A 724 -27.08 15.71 7.62
N ASP A 725 -27.64 14.60 8.11
CA ASP A 725 -27.59 13.28 7.47
C ASP A 725 -28.90 12.96 6.70
N GLY A 726 -29.72 13.99 6.46
CA GLY A 726 -30.93 13.89 5.65
C GLY A 726 -32.03 13.03 6.23
N GLY A 727 -32.07 12.88 7.55
CA GLY A 727 -33.14 12.16 8.24
C GLY A 727 -33.13 10.65 8.00
N TYR A 728 -32.03 10.09 7.48
CA TYR A 728 -31.84 8.64 7.47
C TYR A 728 -31.28 8.20 8.81
N PRO A 729 -31.96 7.31 9.56
CA PRO A 729 -31.37 6.73 10.75
C PRO A 729 -30.16 5.90 10.34
N HIS A 730 -28.96 6.32 10.74
CA HIS A 730 -27.81 5.44 10.82
C HIS A 730 -28.19 4.26 11.74
N PRO A 731 -27.71 3.02 11.51
CA PRO A 731 -27.90 1.92 12.45
C PRO A 731 -27.41 2.21 13.88
N PHE A 732 -26.76 3.35 14.11
CA PHE A 732 -26.26 3.79 15.40
C PHE A 732 -26.98 5.04 15.97
N ASP A 733 -27.98 5.58 15.28
CA ASP A 733 -28.75 6.77 15.73
C ASP A 733 -29.75 6.45 16.86
N CYS A 734 -29.87 5.17 17.24
CA CYS A 734 -30.75 4.72 18.32
C CYS A 734 -29.99 4.44 19.62
N ALA A 735 -28.85 5.08 19.87
CA ALA A 735 -28.23 4.96 21.18
C ALA A 735 -29.27 5.40 22.24
N PRO A 736 -29.58 4.56 23.25
CA PRO A 736 -30.53 4.94 24.29
C PRO A 736 -30.08 6.28 24.90
N PHE A 737 -31.03 7.22 24.99
CA PHE A 737 -30.83 8.61 25.39
C PHE A 737 -29.71 8.76 26.45
N GLY A 738 -28.59 9.36 26.05
CA GLY A 738 -27.54 9.83 26.95
C GLY A 738 -26.41 8.87 27.29
N GLN A 739 -26.22 7.72 26.62
CA GLN A 739 -25.14 6.78 27.00
C GLN A 739 -24.18 6.30 25.88
N GLY A 740 -24.47 6.56 24.60
CA GLY A 740 -23.57 6.22 23.50
C GLY A 740 -22.77 7.43 23.00
N THR A 741 -21.50 7.22 22.64
CA THR A 741 -20.72 8.21 21.88
C THR A 741 -20.38 7.65 20.51
N ALA A 742 -20.79 8.34 19.45
CA ALA A 742 -20.32 8.12 18.10
C ALA A 742 -19.08 9.00 17.83
N THR A 743 -18.10 8.46 17.10
CA THR A 743 -16.81 9.11 16.85
C THR A 743 -16.37 8.88 15.40
N SER A 744 -16.44 9.94 14.60
CA SER A 744 -15.82 9.96 13.27
C SER A 744 -14.33 10.26 13.41
N THR A 745 -13.48 9.36 12.91
CA THR A 745 -12.03 9.44 13.02
C THR A 745 -11.39 9.32 11.65
N ALA A 746 -10.46 10.22 11.36
CA ALA A 746 -9.45 10.04 10.33
C ALA A 746 -8.10 9.76 10.98
N ARG A 747 -7.47 8.65 10.62
CA ARG A 747 -6.18 8.22 11.19
C ARG A 747 -5.16 8.07 10.07
N TRP A 748 -4.07 8.81 10.16
CA TRP A 748 -2.90 8.62 9.31
C TRP A 748 -1.84 7.84 10.09
N THR A 749 -1.45 6.68 9.59
CA THR A 749 -0.31 5.94 10.14
C THR A 749 0.80 5.95 9.10
N PRO A 750 1.85 6.77 9.28
CA PRO A 750 3.01 6.73 8.40
C PRO A 750 3.70 5.36 8.48
N SER A 751 4.48 5.03 7.45
CA SER A 751 5.37 3.88 7.48
C SER A 751 6.75 4.28 6.98
N SER A 752 7.77 3.52 7.37
CA SER A 752 9.15 3.70 6.91
C SER A 752 9.27 3.57 5.40
N GLY A 753 8.37 2.84 4.73
CA GLY A 753 8.55 2.50 3.32
C GLY A 753 9.17 1.13 3.10
N LYS A 754 9.55 0.40 4.16
CA LYS A 754 9.91 -1.02 4.03
C LYS A 754 8.74 -1.79 3.42
N ASP A 755 9.05 -2.71 2.50
CA ASP A 755 8.10 -3.49 1.71
C ASP A 755 7.18 -2.64 0.81
N GLY A 756 7.56 -1.38 0.57
CA GLY A 756 6.87 -0.43 -0.30
C GLY A 756 5.75 0.36 0.37
N LEU A 757 5.34 0.06 1.60
CA LEU A 757 4.25 0.80 2.25
C LEU A 757 4.73 2.16 2.76
N LEU A 758 4.21 3.27 2.24
CA LEU A 758 4.55 4.63 2.70
C LEU A 758 3.65 5.15 3.83
N GLY A 759 2.47 4.54 3.98
CA GLY A 759 1.52 4.85 5.05
C GLY A 759 0.11 4.36 4.74
N VAL A 760 -0.73 4.43 5.76
CA VAL A 760 -2.14 4.05 5.70
C VAL A 760 -3.00 5.19 6.22
N LEU A 761 -3.90 5.69 5.38
CA LEU A 761 -4.94 6.64 5.75
C LEU A 761 -6.25 5.88 5.98
N ARG A 762 -6.84 6.00 7.16
CA ARG A 762 -8.12 5.36 7.49
C ARG A 762 -9.17 6.38 7.86
N PHE A 763 -10.38 6.11 7.41
CA PHE A 763 -11.60 6.83 7.79
C PHE A 763 -12.56 5.84 8.42
N PHE A 764 -13.07 6.12 9.61
CA PHE A 764 -14.04 5.25 10.25
C PHE A 764 -14.92 6.02 11.24
N ASN A 765 -16.15 5.58 11.42
CA ASN A 765 -17.07 6.03 12.46
C ASN A 765 -17.22 4.90 13.49
N CYS A 766 -16.78 5.11 14.73
CA CYS A 766 -16.91 4.14 15.82
C CYS A 766 -18.01 4.55 16.78
N VAL A 767 -18.75 3.58 17.29
CA VAL A 767 -19.75 3.78 18.32
C VAL A 767 -19.38 2.98 19.55
N ASN A 768 -19.34 3.68 20.68
CA ASN A 768 -19.06 3.10 21.99
C ASN A 768 -20.31 3.19 22.86
N ASP A 769 -20.82 2.04 23.27
CA ASP A 769 -21.80 1.91 24.34
C ASP A 769 -21.06 1.90 25.69
N ASN A 770 -21.25 2.93 26.51
CA ASN A 770 -20.68 2.98 27.86
C ASN A 770 -21.53 2.24 28.91
N GLY A 771 -22.65 1.61 28.51
CA GLY A 771 -23.68 1.12 29.43
C GLY A 771 -24.03 -0.36 29.35
N GLY A 772 -23.60 -1.11 28.33
CA GLY A 772 -23.97 -2.53 28.16
C GLY A 772 -25.48 -2.72 27.97
N MET A 773 -26.16 -1.74 27.39
CA MET A 773 -27.59 -1.82 27.10
C MET A 773 -27.81 -2.27 25.65
N ASP A 774 -28.74 -3.20 25.46
CA ASP A 774 -29.13 -3.68 24.13
C ASP A 774 -29.61 -2.51 23.27
N PHE A 775 -29.02 -2.36 22.08
CA PHE A 775 -29.45 -1.40 21.07
C PHE A 775 -30.86 -1.77 20.59
N HIS A 776 -31.88 -1.13 21.16
CA HIS A 776 -33.25 -1.21 20.68
C HIS A 776 -33.53 -0.06 19.71
N CYS A 777 -33.16 -0.22 18.43
CA CYS A 777 -33.78 0.58 17.39
C CYS A 777 -35.23 0.10 17.20
N PRO A 778 -36.25 0.96 17.33
CA PRO A 778 -37.54 0.65 16.74
C PRO A 778 -37.35 0.55 15.22
N CYS A 779 -37.62 -0.64 14.67
CA CYS A 779 -37.58 -0.90 13.22
C CYS A 779 -38.73 -0.19 12.50
#